data_AF-A0A1F9AAB1-F1
#
_entry.id   AF-A0A1F9AAB1-F1
#
_cell.length_a   1.000
_cell.length_b   1.000
_cell.length_c   1.000
_cell.angle_alpha   90.00
_cell.angle_beta   90.00
_cell.angle_gamma   90.00
#
_symmetry.space_group_name_H-M   'P 1'
#
loop_
_entity.id
_entity.type
_entity.pdbx_description
1 polymer ?
#
loop_
_entity_poly.entity_id
_entity_poly.type
_entity_poly.pdbx_seq_one_letter_code
_entity_poly.pdbx_strand_id
1 'polypeptide(L)'
;MTLVAEKKRGRSFARPFFIIFLVLFAPFSLFSWTGVAFPIENKACLECHGTRDILQMSKEERLEMVIPTPGKEEVRKGGIILYVDYEQFRSTVHHELNCIDCHTDIKDLPHPQRLGMVSCAQCHDKIVDQYEKDKHAKVSQRLCFECHNPHATTSFKKLSQQERVGICLKCHEKDGHRWLPQRELHFQHLECTVCHSPKAEKGLSFYLTAEGKDGMRFNLSYQQLADFARGYGGDVVKAIDRNGNGIAEVPEINRFIAQLKEQGVPSPRLEEKVLVLQPYHDYTDEVKEIKDCAMCHVSEAPFYSQVMLRLPERRGGWRAVTMDKAIIGKIPPIPSKDNYFSTVHGKNGVECVDCHADLTILRVGEGFQAKGLKTPVCANCHASVMAEYKDSLHAKVSEKICFSCHDPHSSVPFMELGVEQRQAICTKCHDPRRGHFWLPQRELHFKDLECTMCHAPQAEKGIVFYLQRVDEEGKVERLDYGAVAKRLGRERPDLVRLLDSDGNGFLGDREVLSFLQLLKERMPGENVELGVKVLVLKPSHNFTDKGTKAKDCSLCHSSRAKFYSKLIMEIPENGGGIRTLPMDKSILAGIHAIPVTSGFYLLGEDRLAKRDIQDLLFIVRTIGYKWLDVIGILFILGGLGFVGLHAFLRIATIKLRKRRHN
;
A
#
# COMPACT_ATOMS: atom_id res chain seq x y z
N MET A 1 45.19 -2.26 18.65
CA MET A 1 45.68 -1.94 20.00
C MET A 1 44.51 -2.11 20.97
N THR A 2 44.59 -3.17 21.79
CA THR A 2 43.93 -3.43 23.11
C THR A 2 42.40 -3.23 23.23
N LEU A 3 41.58 -4.29 23.10
CA LEU A 3 41.16 -5.33 24.10
C LEU A 3 40.14 -4.78 25.12
N VAL A 4 38.85 -5.12 25.05
CA VAL A 4 38.17 -6.34 25.58
C VAL A 4 38.46 -6.61 27.06
N ALA A 5 37.42 -6.59 27.92
CA ALA A 5 37.01 -7.72 28.77
C ALA A 5 35.95 -7.38 29.83
N GLU A 6 34.91 -8.22 29.88
CA GLU A 6 33.98 -8.42 30.99
C GLU A 6 34.67 -8.94 32.27
N LYS A 7 34.11 -8.68 33.46
CA LYS A 7 33.94 -9.75 34.48
C LYS A 7 32.96 -9.43 35.64
N LYS A 8 31.87 -10.21 35.65
CA LYS A 8 31.17 -10.95 36.74
C LYS A 8 31.37 -10.61 38.24
N ARG A 9 30.20 -10.51 38.91
CA ARG A 9 29.71 -11.15 40.15
C ARG A 9 30.62 -11.27 41.40
N GLY A 10 30.06 -10.86 42.56
CA GLY A 10 30.18 -11.68 43.77
C GLY A 10 29.96 -11.01 45.14
N ARG A 11 28.79 -11.31 45.75
CA ARG A 11 28.55 -11.64 47.19
C ARG A 11 28.61 -10.55 48.28
N SER A 12 27.41 -10.26 48.83
CA SER A 12 26.99 -10.41 50.25
C SER A 12 28.06 -10.58 51.32
N PHE A 13 28.00 -9.79 52.41
CA PHE A 13 27.68 -10.27 53.77
C PHE A 13 27.59 -9.13 54.82
N ALA A 14 26.65 -9.30 55.76
CA ALA A 14 26.62 -8.89 57.17
C ALA A 14 26.53 -7.40 57.61
N ARG A 15 25.40 -7.09 58.28
CA ARG A 15 25.29 -6.20 59.45
C ARG A 15 25.86 -6.92 60.69
N PRO A 16 26.33 -6.22 61.74
CA PRO A 16 25.41 -5.92 62.86
C PRO A 16 25.65 -4.61 63.65
N PHE A 17 24.55 -4.13 64.24
CA PHE A 17 24.37 -3.49 65.56
C PHE A 17 25.50 -2.69 66.22
N PHE A 18 25.19 -1.43 66.59
CA PHE A 18 25.62 -0.86 67.88
C PHE A 18 24.58 0.12 68.45
N ILE A 19 23.89 -0.37 69.48
CA ILE A 19 23.56 0.19 70.80
C ILE A 19 23.17 1.68 70.94
N ILE A 20 21.99 1.81 71.54
CA ILE A 20 21.30 2.96 72.13
C ILE A 20 22.11 3.56 73.30
N PHE A 21 22.23 4.89 73.35
CA PHE A 21 22.36 5.61 74.63
C PHE A 21 21.45 6.83 74.65
N LEU A 22 20.57 6.82 75.64
CA LEU A 22 19.53 7.78 75.94
C LEU A 22 20.11 8.72 77.01
N VAL A 23 20.27 10.02 76.71
CA VAL A 23 20.47 11.05 77.74
C VAL A 23 19.53 12.20 77.43
N LEU A 24 18.48 12.26 78.25
CA LEU A 24 17.59 13.38 78.46
C LEU A 24 18.38 14.57 79.00
N PHE A 25 18.35 15.71 78.30
CA PHE A 25 18.37 17.04 78.91
C PHE A 25 17.72 18.04 77.95
N ALA A 26 16.49 18.42 78.26
CA ALA A 26 15.90 19.64 77.72
C ALA A 26 16.48 20.84 78.51
N PRO A 27 16.69 21.96 77.82
CA PRO A 27 16.12 23.19 78.32
C PRO A 27 15.25 23.85 77.25
N PHE A 28 14.08 24.28 77.71
CA PHE A 28 13.19 25.24 77.09
C PHE A 28 13.97 26.32 76.33
N SER A 29 13.82 26.35 75.01
CA SER A 29 14.12 27.51 74.19
C SER A 29 12.93 27.71 73.27
N LEU A 30 12.34 28.90 73.39
CA LEU A 30 11.19 29.40 72.65
C LEU A 30 11.39 29.20 71.15
N PHE A 31 10.78 28.14 70.60
CA PHE A 31 10.64 27.98 69.15
C PHE A 31 9.44 28.80 68.72
N SER A 32 9.71 29.99 68.18
CA SER A 32 8.80 30.70 67.31
C SER A 32 8.40 29.76 66.16
N TRP A 33 7.11 29.38 66.14
CA TRP A 33 6.46 28.72 65.01
C TRP A 33 6.63 29.61 63.76
N THR A 34 7.64 29.33 62.95
CA THR A 34 7.56 29.66 61.52
C THR A 34 6.58 28.67 60.92
N GLY A 35 5.36 29.13 60.61
CA GLY A 35 4.35 28.33 59.93
C GLY A 35 4.94 27.69 58.69
N VAL A 36 4.99 26.36 58.67
CA VAL A 36 5.29 25.60 57.47
C VAL A 36 4.06 25.74 56.59
N ALA A 37 4.16 26.53 55.52
CA ALA A 37 3.09 26.64 54.53
C ALA A 37 2.91 25.28 53.85
N PHE A 38 1.78 24.63 54.10
CA PHE A 38 1.40 23.42 53.37
C PHE A 38 0.95 23.83 51.95
N PRO A 39 1.37 23.12 50.90
CA PRO A 39 0.91 23.40 49.54
C PRO A 39 -0.60 23.19 49.44
N ILE A 40 -1.30 24.11 48.77
CA ILE A 40 -2.75 24.02 48.55
C ILE A 40 -3.03 22.83 47.62
N GLU A 41 -3.72 21.82 48.15
CA GLU A 41 -4.12 20.64 47.37
C GLU A 41 -5.39 20.92 46.53
N ASN A 42 -5.57 20.18 45.42
CA ASN A 42 -6.76 20.26 44.57
C ASN A 42 -8.07 20.15 45.35
N LYS A 43 -8.10 19.31 46.38
CA LYS A 43 -9.29 19.10 47.20
C LYS A 43 -9.79 20.41 47.82
N ALA A 44 -8.90 21.28 48.29
CA ALA A 44 -9.28 22.55 48.90
C ALA A 44 -9.97 23.49 47.88
N CYS A 45 -9.51 23.49 46.63
CA CYS A 45 -10.19 24.23 45.56
C CYS A 45 -11.56 23.62 45.22
N LEU A 46 -11.66 22.28 45.22
CA LEU A 46 -12.86 21.55 44.82
C LEU A 46 -13.96 21.56 45.88
N GLU A 47 -13.67 21.89 47.13
CA GLU A 47 -14.70 22.11 48.16
C GLU A 47 -15.67 23.23 47.76
N CYS A 48 -15.19 24.25 47.04
CA CYS A 48 -16.03 25.34 46.52
C CYS A 48 -16.29 25.22 45.00
N HIS A 49 -15.29 24.84 44.21
CA HIS A 49 -15.38 24.82 42.74
C HIS A 49 -15.77 23.46 42.15
N GLY A 50 -15.79 22.40 42.96
CA GLY A 50 -16.14 21.04 42.54
C GLY A 50 -17.63 20.70 42.66
N THR A 51 -18.44 21.58 43.25
CA THR A 51 -19.90 21.40 43.39
C THR A 51 -20.65 22.39 42.51
N ARG A 52 -21.84 22.00 42.04
CA ARG A 52 -22.68 22.89 41.22
C ARG A 52 -23.37 23.98 42.03
N ASP A 53 -23.29 23.93 43.36
CA ASP A 53 -23.93 24.89 44.27
C ASP A 53 -23.40 26.31 44.02
N ILE A 54 -22.11 26.43 43.69
CA ILE A 54 -21.50 27.72 43.35
C ILE A 54 -22.19 28.40 42.17
N LEU A 55 -22.82 27.65 41.25
CA LEU A 55 -23.56 28.20 40.12
C LEU A 55 -24.93 28.78 40.53
N GLN A 56 -25.48 28.34 41.66
CA GLN A 56 -26.78 28.78 42.18
C GLN A 56 -26.67 29.92 43.21
N MET A 57 -25.49 30.12 43.79
CA MET A 57 -25.22 31.22 44.73
C MET A 57 -25.44 32.60 44.09
N SER A 58 -25.97 33.52 44.88
CA SER A 58 -26.05 34.95 44.57
C SER A 58 -24.65 35.55 44.41
N LYS A 59 -24.59 36.74 43.80
CA LYS A 59 -23.32 37.45 43.62
C LYS A 59 -22.73 37.81 44.99
N GLU A 60 -23.58 38.21 45.93
CA GLU A 60 -23.23 38.63 47.29
C GLU A 60 -22.61 37.47 48.07
N GLU A 61 -23.26 36.29 48.07
CA GLU A 61 -22.73 35.07 48.72
C GLU A 61 -21.37 34.67 48.16
N ARG A 62 -21.16 34.79 46.85
CA ARG A 62 -19.86 34.49 46.23
C ARG A 62 -18.77 35.49 46.63
N LEU A 63 -19.12 36.74 46.84
CA LEU A 63 -18.18 37.80 47.23
C LEU A 63 -17.71 37.63 48.68
N GLU A 64 -18.53 37.07 49.55
CA GLU A 64 -18.16 36.77 50.94
C GLU A 64 -17.11 35.64 51.06
N MET A 65 -17.00 34.78 50.04
CA MET A 65 -16.08 33.64 50.03
C MET A 65 -14.68 33.96 49.48
N VAL A 66 -14.43 35.17 49.00
CA VAL A 66 -13.17 35.57 48.34
C VAL A 66 -12.65 36.89 48.87
N ILE A 67 -11.35 37.16 48.73
CA ILE A 67 -10.76 38.44 49.14
C ILE A 67 -11.11 39.51 48.09
N PRO A 68 -11.83 40.60 48.43
CA PRO A 68 -12.17 41.65 47.48
C PRO A 68 -10.93 42.24 46.79
N THR A 69 -11.04 42.55 45.50
CA THR A 69 -9.95 43.15 44.71
C THR A 69 -10.36 44.50 44.11
N PRO A 70 -10.42 45.57 44.93
CA PRO A 70 -10.83 46.89 44.45
C PRO A 70 -9.87 47.41 43.36
N GLY A 71 -10.41 47.97 42.28
CA GLY A 71 -9.64 48.63 41.22
C GLY A 71 -9.10 47.71 40.12
N LYS A 72 -9.24 46.38 40.22
CA LYS A 72 -8.98 45.48 39.08
C LYS A 72 -10.22 45.45 38.18
N GLU A 73 -10.06 45.78 36.89
CA GLU A 73 -11.16 45.72 35.91
C GLU A 73 -11.51 44.28 35.51
N GLU A 74 -12.74 44.06 35.01
CA GLU A 74 -13.22 42.75 34.60
C GLU A 74 -12.71 42.50 33.19
N VAL A 75 -11.73 41.61 33.01
CA VAL A 75 -11.22 41.28 31.68
C VAL A 75 -12.24 40.34 31.03
N ARG A 76 -13.30 40.91 30.43
CA ARG A 76 -14.35 40.14 29.74
C ARG A 76 -13.95 39.81 28.32
N LYS A 77 -13.52 38.57 28.10
CA LYS A 77 -13.84 37.81 26.88
C LYS A 77 -14.23 36.39 27.28
N GLY A 78 -15.54 36.10 27.30
CA GLY A 78 -16.10 34.79 27.63
C GLY A 78 -16.66 34.70 29.05
N GLY A 79 -17.70 33.86 29.23
CA GLY A 79 -18.29 33.60 30.54
C GLY A 79 -17.37 32.75 31.41
N ILE A 80 -17.16 33.16 32.66
CA ILE A 80 -16.40 32.37 33.64
C ILE A 80 -17.32 31.29 34.19
N ILE A 81 -16.98 30.03 33.95
CA ILE A 81 -17.64 28.90 34.62
C ILE A 81 -16.88 28.67 35.93
N LEU A 82 -17.51 28.99 37.06
CA LEU A 82 -16.93 28.83 38.40
C LEU A 82 -16.94 27.38 38.91
N TYR A 83 -17.50 26.46 38.12
CA TYR A 83 -17.57 25.03 38.41
C TYR A 83 -16.57 24.25 37.56
N VAL A 84 -15.86 23.31 38.18
CA VAL A 84 -14.97 22.35 37.54
C VAL A 84 -15.50 20.95 37.83
N ASP A 85 -15.84 20.21 36.78
CA ASP A 85 -16.13 18.78 36.90
C ASP A 85 -14.83 18.02 37.12
N TYR A 86 -14.57 17.59 38.35
CA TYR A 86 -13.29 16.98 38.70
C TYR A 86 -13.09 15.61 38.04
N GLU A 87 -14.15 14.82 37.88
CA GLU A 87 -14.05 13.54 37.19
C GLU A 87 -13.71 13.74 35.71
N GLN A 88 -14.28 14.78 35.08
CA GLN A 88 -13.86 15.18 33.75
C GLN A 88 -12.40 15.66 33.73
N PHE A 89 -11.97 16.51 34.67
CA PHE A 89 -10.58 16.98 34.76
C PHE A 89 -9.58 15.83 34.88
N ARG A 90 -9.89 14.81 35.68
CA ARG A 90 -9.05 13.61 35.87
C ARG A 90 -8.90 12.77 34.60
N SER A 91 -9.78 12.95 33.62
CA SER A 91 -9.67 12.28 32.31
C SER A 91 -8.80 13.03 31.30
N THR A 92 -8.38 14.26 31.63
CA THR A 92 -7.60 15.13 30.74
C THR A 92 -6.12 14.75 30.71
N VAL A 93 -5.39 15.36 29.77
CA VAL A 93 -3.92 15.26 29.74
C VAL A 93 -3.24 15.98 30.90
N HIS A 94 -3.95 16.84 31.63
CA HIS A 94 -3.44 17.62 32.76
C HIS A 94 -3.79 17.00 34.13
N HIS A 95 -4.33 15.78 34.17
CA HIS A 95 -4.85 15.15 35.39
C HIS A 95 -3.83 15.00 36.55
N GLU A 96 -2.53 15.01 36.26
CA GLU A 96 -1.47 14.95 37.27
C GLU A 96 -1.12 16.33 37.87
N LEU A 97 -1.62 17.42 37.28
CA LEU A 97 -1.35 18.79 37.75
C LEU A 97 -2.31 19.20 38.87
N ASN A 98 -1.79 20.03 39.76
CA ASN A 98 -2.59 20.75 40.75
C ASN A 98 -3.21 22.02 40.15
N CYS A 99 -4.33 22.47 40.71
CA CYS A 99 -5.02 23.70 40.29
C CYS A 99 -4.06 24.90 40.35
N ILE A 100 -3.23 24.99 41.39
CA ILE A 100 -2.26 26.07 41.59
C ILE A 100 -1.05 26.02 40.65
N ASP A 101 -0.80 24.89 39.98
CA ASP A 101 0.27 24.78 38.97
C ASP A 101 -0.05 25.66 37.74
N CYS A 102 -1.35 25.88 37.48
CA CYS A 102 -1.85 26.78 36.46
C CYS A 102 -2.30 28.13 37.06
N HIS A 103 -3.10 28.09 38.13
CA HIS A 103 -3.63 29.26 38.82
C HIS A 103 -2.64 29.81 39.86
N THR A 104 -1.45 30.18 39.38
CA THR A 104 -0.31 30.59 40.21
C THR A 104 -0.53 31.86 41.05
N ASP A 105 -1.60 32.61 40.79
CA ASP A 105 -2.02 33.75 41.61
C ASP A 105 -2.62 33.33 42.97
N ILE A 106 -3.02 32.06 43.12
CA ILE A 106 -3.55 31.51 44.37
C ILE A 106 -2.38 31.16 45.29
N LYS A 107 -2.15 32.01 46.29
CA LYS A 107 -1.11 31.81 47.31
C LYS A 107 -1.67 31.35 48.66
N ASP A 108 -2.95 31.63 48.91
CA ASP A 108 -3.67 31.27 50.13
C ASP A 108 -5.18 31.20 49.85
N LEU A 109 -5.94 30.61 50.77
CA LEU A 109 -7.40 30.55 50.74
C LEU A 109 -8.00 31.29 51.95
N PRO A 110 -9.05 32.12 51.78
CA PRO A 110 -9.74 32.43 50.52
C PRO A 110 -8.85 33.23 49.54
N HIS A 111 -8.96 32.93 48.25
CA HIS A 111 -8.11 33.56 47.24
C HIS A 111 -8.64 34.95 46.83
N PRO A 112 -7.82 35.81 46.18
CA PRO A 112 -8.30 37.06 45.61
C PRO A 112 -9.46 36.83 44.65
N GLN A 113 -10.50 37.65 44.74
CA GLN A 113 -11.71 37.59 43.92
C GLN A 113 -11.41 37.50 42.42
N ARG A 114 -10.35 38.17 41.96
CA ARG A 114 -9.93 38.19 40.57
C ARG A 114 -8.55 37.58 40.42
N LEU A 115 -8.54 36.39 39.83
CA LEU A 115 -7.32 35.72 39.38
C LEU A 115 -6.91 36.29 38.01
N GLY A 116 -5.60 36.31 37.75
CA GLY A 116 -5.05 36.60 36.43
C GLY A 116 -5.27 35.45 35.46
N MET A 117 -4.93 35.70 34.19
CA MET A 117 -5.01 34.69 33.15
C MET A 117 -3.90 33.66 33.33
N VAL A 118 -4.25 32.37 33.24
CA VAL A 118 -3.29 31.27 33.24
C VAL A 118 -2.36 31.41 32.03
N SER A 119 -1.05 31.37 32.27
CA SER A 119 -0.06 31.39 31.19
C SER A 119 0.24 29.98 30.69
N CYS A 120 -0.19 29.66 29.47
CA CYS A 120 0.12 28.39 28.83
C CYS A 120 1.62 28.27 28.46
N ALA A 121 2.30 29.40 28.26
CA ALA A 121 3.68 29.46 27.79
C ALA A 121 4.69 28.87 28.79
N GLN A 122 4.31 28.74 30.08
CA GLN A 122 5.17 28.11 31.07
C GLN A 122 5.52 26.65 30.71
N CYS A 123 4.62 25.94 30.04
CA CYS A 123 4.82 24.55 29.59
C CYS A 123 4.69 24.36 28.07
N HIS A 124 4.01 25.27 27.37
CA HIS A 124 3.73 25.20 25.94
C HIS A 124 4.36 26.36 25.14
N ASP A 125 5.53 26.83 25.56
CA ASP A 125 6.32 27.91 24.95
C ASP A 125 6.32 27.85 23.41
N LYS A 126 6.72 26.73 22.82
CA LYS A 126 6.81 26.53 21.36
C LYS A 126 5.45 26.63 20.67
N ILE A 127 4.38 26.22 21.34
CA ILE A 127 3.02 26.29 20.77
C ILE A 127 2.52 27.73 20.83
N VAL A 128 2.81 28.45 21.92
CA VAL A 128 2.50 29.87 22.04
C VAL A 128 3.24 30.67 20.98
N ASP A 129 4.54 30.42 20.77
CA ASP A 129 5.33 31.06 19.70
C ASP A 129 4.79 30.82 18.28
N GLN A 130 4.15 29.66 18.06
CA GLN A 130 3.45 29.38 16.81
C GLN A 130 2.17 30.21 16.73
N TYR A 131 1.36 30.16 17.79
CA TYR A 131 0.05 30.82 17.85
C TYR A 131 0.15 32.35 17.81
N GLU A 132 1.20 32.96 18.33
CA GLU A 132 1.39 34.42 18.22
C GLU A 132 1.49 34.89 16.76
N LYS A 133 1.83 34.00 15.82
CA LYS A 133 1.91 34.31 14.39
C LYS A 133 0.55 34.22 13.69
N ASP A 134 -0.37 33.48 14.29
CA ASP A 134 -1.69 33.12 13.78
C ASP A 134 -2.63 34.31 13.57
N LYS A 135 -3.57 34.18 12.62
CA LYS A 135 -4.57 35.22 12.35
C LYS A 135 -5.59 35.36 13.48
N HIS A 136 -5.99 34.29 14.16
CA HIS A 136 -6.90 34.39 15.32
C HIS A 136 -6.24 35.15 16.47
N ALA A 137 -4.93 34.98 16.69
CA ALA A 137 -4.18 35.75 17.67
C ALA A 137 -4.02 37.22 17.25
N LYS A 138 -3.55 37.49 16.03
CA LYS A 138 -3.22 38.87 15.58
C LYS A 138 -4.43 39.74 15.27
N VAL A 139 -5.47 39.16 14.68
CA VAL A 139 -6.61 39.94 14.16
C VAL A 139 -7.76 39.93 15.16
N SER A 140 -8.15 38.76 15.64
CA SER A 140 -9.29 38.64 16.57
C SER A 140 -8.91 38.63 18.05
N GLN A 141 -7.61 38.58 18.37
CA GLN A 141 -7.09 38.47 19.73
C GLN A 141 -7.82 37.38 20.52
N ARG A 142 -7.92 36.20 19.92
CA ARG A 142 -8.52 35.03 20.54
C ARG A 142 -7.53 34.38 21.49
N LEU A 143 -8.06 33.84 22.57
CA LEU A 143 -7.30 33.21 23.64
C LEU A 143 -7.33 31.69 23.45
N CYS A 144 -6.27 31.01 23.91
CA CYS A 144 -6.12 29.57 23.79
C CYS A 144 -7.36 28.81 24.30
N PHE A 145 -7.97 29.32 25.38
CA PHE A 145 -9.09 28.65 26.02
C PHE A 145 -10.43 28.79 25.27
N GLU A 146 -10.52 29.70 24.30
CA GLU A 146 -11.72 29.84 23.47
C GLU A 146 -11.86 28.66 22.49
N CYS A 147 -10.76 27.97 22.19
CA CYS A 147 -10.74 26.74 21.42
C CYS A 147 -10.54 25.49 22.30
N HIS A 148 -9.65 25.57 23.28
CA HIS A 148 -9.29 24.45 24.18
C HIS A 148 -9.85 24.64 25.58
N ASN A 149 -10.56 23.68 26.15
CA ASN A 149 -10.88 23.75 27.58
C ASN A 149 -9.79 23.03 28.39
N PRO A 150 -8.90 23.71 29.13
CA PRO A 150 -7.84 23.05 29.89
C PRO A 150 -8.39 22.08 30.97
N HIS A 151 -9.64 22.28 31.41
CA HIS A 151 -10.32 21.39 32.36
C HIS A 151 -11.01 20.17 31.72
N ALA A 152 -11.07 20.10 30.38
CA ALA A 152 -11.73 19.02 29.66
C ALA A 152 -10.98 18.55 28.40
N THR A 153 -9.76 19.04 28.17
CA THR A 153 -8.99 18.78 26.94
C THR A 153 -8.39 17.38 26.94
N THR A 154 -8.43 16.72 25.79
CA THR A 154 -7.82 15.42 25.57
C THR A 154 -6.62 15.55 24.63
N SER A 155 -5.85 14.47 24.50
CA SER A 155 -4.72 14.44 23.56
C SER A 155 -5.23 14.53 22.12
N PHE A 156 -4.56 15.32 21.28
CA PHE A 156 -4.81 15.41 19.84
C PHE A 156 -4.94 14.03 19.17
N LYS A 157 -4.11 13.06 19.58
CA LYS A 157 -4.11 11.69 19.05
C LYS A 157 -5.40 10.90 19.32
N LYS A 158 -6.22 11.33 20.29
CA LYS A 158 -7.49 10.69 20.65
C LYS A 158 -8.70 11.32 19.95
N LEU A 159 -8.55 12.52 19.40
CA LEU A 159 -9.64 13.21 18.71
C LEU A 159 -9.85 12.60 17.33
N SER A 160 -11.08 12.28 16.99
CA SER A 160 -11.50 11.97 15.62
C SER A 160 -11.39 13.21 14.72
N GLN A 161 -11.35 12.99 13.41
CA GLN A 161 -11.36 14.07 12.43
C GLN A 161 -12.58 14.98 12.60
N GLN A 162 -13.75 14.41 12.85
CA GLN A 162 -14.99 15.18 13.05
C GLN A 162 -14.92 16.03 14.31
N GLU A 163 -14.37 15.53 15.41
CA GLU A 163 -14.19 16.32 16.64
C GLU A 163 -13.23 17.50 16.42
N ARG A 164 -12.13 17.28 15.67
CA ARG A 164 -11.18 18.34 15.34
C ARG A 164 -11.80 19.42 14.46
N VAL A 165 -12.54 19.03 13.42
CA VAL A 165 -13.31 19.96 12.58
C VAL A 165 -14.37 20.70 13.40
N GLY A 166 -15.03 20.00 14.33
CA GLY A 166 -16.07 20.57 15.20
C GLY A 166 -15.61 21.76 16.03
N ILE A 167 -14.32 21.84 16.39
CA ILE A 167 -13.75 23.00 17.08
C ILE A 167 -13.85 24.26 16.21
N CYS A 168 -13.47 24.16 14.94
CA CYS A 168 -13.50 25.27 13.99
C CYS A 168 -14.94 25.69 13.68
N LEU A 169 -15.85 24.72 13.55
CA LEU A 169 -17.26 24.96 13.21
C LEU A 169 -18.07 25.61 14.33
N LYS A 170 -17.51 25.80 15.54
CA LYS A 170 -18.13 26.65 16.58
C LYS A 170 -18.27 28.11 16.13
N CYS A 171 -17.45 28.56 15.17
CA CYS A 171 -17.44 29.93 14.68
C CYS A 171 -17.41 30.04 13.15
N HIS A 172 -16.85 29.05 12.44
CA HIS A 172 -16.71 29.09 10.98
C HIS A 172 -17.82 28.34 10.26
N GLU A 173 -18.36 28.97 9.22
CA GLU A 173 -19.28 28.34 8.28
C GLU A 173 -18.55 27.89 7.01
N LYS A 174 -19.09 26.88 6.33
CA LYS A 174 -18.47 26.26 5.16
C LYS A 174 -18.56 27.10 3.87
N ASP A 175 -19.30 28.20 3.89
CA ASP A 175 -19.72 28.93 2.68
C ASP A 175 -18.61 29.72 1.96
N GLY A 176 -17.51 30.05 2.65
CA GLY A 176 -16.35 30.73 2.05
C GLY A 176 -15.55 29.90 1.03
N HIS A 177 -15.87 28.62 0.85
CA HIS A 177 -15.07 27.68 0.04
C HIS A 177 -15.65 27.40 -1.35
N ARG A 178 -16.37 28.35 -1.95
CA ARG A 178 -16.93 28.20 -3.32
C ARG A 178 -15.86 27.95 -4.40
N TRP A 179 -14.63 28.36 -4.12
CA TRP A 179 -13.47 28.12 -4.97
C TRP A 179 -13.01 26.66 -4.99
N LEU A 180 -13.39 25.84 -4.00
CA LEU A 180 -12.93 24.46 -3.89
C LEU A 180 -13.81 23.54 -4.75
N PRO A 181 -13.28 22.87 -5.79
CA PRO A 181 -14.03 21.88 -6.55
C PRO A 181 -14.46 20.72 -5.65
N GLN A 182 -15.66 20.16 -5.86
CA GLN A 182 -16.15 19.06 -5.01
C GLN A 182 -16.02 19.34 -3.51
N ARG A 183 -16.37 20.57 -3.11
CA ARG A 183 -16.23 21.09 -1.74
C ARG A 183 -16.69 20.10 -0.67
N GLU A 184 -17.84 19.46 -0.86
CA GLU A 184 -18.39 18.52 0.12
C GLU A 184 -17.54 17.24 0.25
N LEU A 185 -16.97 16.73 -0.84
CA LEU A 185 -16.06 15.58 -0.76
C LEU A 185 -14.77 15.94 -0.03
N HIS A 186 -14.22 17.14 -0.26
CA HIS A 186 -13.07 17.62 0.51
C HIS A 186 -13.41 17.73 2.00
N PHE A 187 -14.56 18.28 2.37
CA PHE A 187 -14.98 18.37 3.77
C PHE A 187 -15.31 17.03 4.42
N GLN A 188 -15.69 16.03 3.62
CA GLN A 188 -15.92 14.68 4.12
C GLN A 188 -14.59 13.95 4.43
N HIS A 189 -13.54 14.21 3.66
CA HIS A 189 -12.29 13.44 3.73
C HIS A 189 -11.12 14.21 4.36
N LEU A 190 -11.16 15.54 4.40
CA LEU A 190 -10.10 16.41 4.94
C LEU A 190 -10.59 17.23 6.13
N GLU A 191 -9.72 17.41 7.11
CA GLU A 191 -9.92 18.40 8.17
C GLU A 191 -9.44 19.79 7.74
N CYS A 192 -9.97 20.85 8.35
CA CYS A 192 -9.66 22.24 7.99
C CYS A 192 -8.16 22.53 8.02
N THR A 193 -7.44 21.96 9.00
CA THR A 193 -6.00 22.20 9.23
C THR A 193 -5.11 21.53 8.19
N VAL A 194 -5.62 20.62 7.35
CA VAL A 194 -4.88 20.10 6.19
C VAL A 194 -4.53 21.25 5.23
N CYS A 195 -5.45 22.20 5.06
CA CYS A 195 -5.22 23.37 4.20
C CYS A 195 -4.82 24.59 5.04
N HIS A 196 -5.56 24.88 6.10
CA HIS A 196 -5.38 26.09 6.89
C HIS A 196 -4.17 26.06 7.81
N SER A 197 -3.41 24.97 7.91
CA SER A 197 -2.11 24.91 8.58
C SER A 197 -1.06 24.28 7.65
N PRO A 198 -0.51 25.03 6.67
CA PRO A 198 0.38 24.49 5.65
C PRO A 198 1.65 23.87 6.24
N LYS A 199 2.13 24.39 7.37
CA LYS A 199 3.31 23.90 8.10
C LYS A 199 3.04 22.70 9.00
N ALA A 200 1.78 22.32 9.24
CA ALA A 200 1.47 21.11 9.99
C ALA A 200 2.07 19.88 9.29
N GLU A 201 2.60 18.95 10.07
CA GLU A 201 3.08 17.67 9.56
C GLU A 201 1.86 16.81 9.18
N LYS A 202 1.84 16.31 7.94
CA LYS A 202 0.71 15.59 7.37
C LYS A 202 1.18 14.23 6.89
N GLY A 203 0.25 13.27 6.85
CA GLY A 203 0.53 11.95 6.30
C GLY A 203 -0.71 11.29 5.71
N LEU A 204 -0.47 10.34 4.82
CA LEU A 204 -1.49 9.49 4.23
C LEU A 204 -1.51 8.15 4.99
N SER A 205 -2.57 7.93 5.74
CA SER A 205 -2.77 6.68 6.48
C SER A 205 -3.77 5.78 5.76
N PHE A 206 -3.37 4.54 5.50
CA PHE A 206 -4.24 3.50 4.99
C PHE A 206 -4.73 2.61 6.12
N TYR A 207 -5.98 2.16 6.02
CA TYR A 207 -6.64 1.25 6.95
C TYR A 207 -7.17 0.05 6.20
N LEU A 208 -7.03 -1.15 6.76
CA LEU A 208 -7.71 -2.32 6.25
C LEU A 208 -9.19 -2.26 6.63
N THR A 209 -10.07 -2.27 5.64
CA THR A 209 -11.52 -2.20 5.83
C THR A 209 -12.23 -3.39 5.20
N ALA A 210 -13.40 -3.69 5.72
CA ALA A 210 -14.36 -4.64 5.14
C ALA A 210 -15.72 -3.98 5.01
N GLU A 211 -16.59 -4.60 4.22
CA GLU A 211 -17.95 -4.10 3.97
C GLU A 211 -18.98 -4.98 4.69
N GLY A 212 -19.81 -4.35 5.52
CA GLY A 212 -20.92 -5.00 6.19
C GLY A 212 -22.04 -5.39 5.23
N LYS A 213 -23.01 -6.18 5.71
CA LYS A 213 -24.20 -6.55 4.94
C LYS A 213 -25.10 -5.36 4.60
N ASP A 214 -24.97 -4.28 5.37
CA ASP A 214 -25.63 -2.99 5.19
C ASP A 214 -24.93 -2.09 4.15
N GLY A 215 -23.83 -2.57 3.54
CA GLY A 215 -23.01 -1.80 2.61
C GLY A 215 -22.12 -0.77 3.31
N MET A 216 -22.17 -0.65 4.64
CA MET A 216 -21.31 0.27 5.38
C MET A 216 -19.91 -0.34 5.57
N ARG A 217 -18.89 0.51 5.46
CA ARG A 217 -17.51 0.10 5.67
C ARG A 217 -17.07 0.35 7.09
N PHE A 218 -16.27 -0.59 7.59
CA PHE A 218 -15.68 -0.50 8.91
C PHE A 218 -14.23 -0.96 8.87
N ASN A 219 -13.42 -0.42 9.78
CA ASN A 219 -12.03 -0.84 9.95
C ASN A 219 -11.98 -2.24 10.58
N LEU A 220 -11.15 -3.12 10.02
CA LEU A 220 -10.92 -4.44 10.60
C LEU A 220 -10.28 -4.32 11.99
N SER A 221 -10.79 -5.09 12.95
CA SER A 221 -10.25 -5.16 14.31
C SER A 221 -9.10 -6.15 14.41
N TYR A 222 -8.31 -6.08 15.49
CA TYR A 222 -7.26 -7.08 15.74
C TYR A 222 -7.82 -8.49 15.78
N GLN A 223 -9.01 -8.70 16.35
CA GLN A 223 -9.63 -10.03 16.44
C GLN A 223 -9.91 -10.64 15.05
N GLN A 224 -10.31 -9.80 14.09
CA GLN A 224 -10.55 -10.23 12.71
C GLN A 224 -9.25 -10.54 11.95
N LEU A 225 -8.13 -9.98 12.39
CA LEU A 225 -6.80 -10.20 11.82
C LEU A 225 -5.97 -11.25 12.60
N ALA A 226 -6.40 -11.61 13.81
CA ALA A 226 -5.62 -12.43 14.73
C ALA A 226 -5.28 -13.81 14.14
N ASP A 227 -6.20 -14.37 13.38
CA ASP A 227 -6.03 -15.68 12.76
C ASP A 227 -4.88 -15.69 11.74
N PHE A 228 -4.68 -14.59 11.02
CA PHE A 228 -3.57 -14.39 10.07
C PHE A 228 -2.24 -14.19 10.78
N ALA A 229 -2.28 -13.59 11.97
CA ALA A 229 -1.10 -13.32 12.77
C ALA A 229 -0.65 -14.52 13.62
N ARG A 230 -1.44 -15.61 13.70
CA ARG A 230 -1.11 -16.80 14.53
C ARG A 230 0.26 -17.40 14.21
N GLY A 231 0.59 -17.53 12.92
CA GLY A 231 1.89 -18.04 12.47
C GLY A 231 3.08 -17.11 12.79
N TYR A 232 2.79 -15.87 13.20
CA TYR A 232 3.76 -14.80 13.44
C TYR A 232 3.75 -14.32 14.90
N GLY A 233 3.33 -15.18 15.84
CA GLY A 233 3.28 -14.85 17.27
C GLY A 233 2.19 -13.83 17.64
N GLY A 234 1.16 -13.70 16.82
CA GLY A 234 0.10 -12.68 16.97
C GLY A 234 0.48 -11.30 16.45
N ASP A 235 1.63 -11.17 15.76
CA ASP A 235 2.04 -9.91 15.16
C ASP A 235 1.46 -9.76 13.73
N VAL A 236 0.44 -8.91 13.59
CA VAL A 236 -0.21 -8.60 12.31
C VAL A 236 0.76 -7.92 11.33
N VAL A 237 1.73 -7.13 11.82
CA VAL A 237 2.70 -6.46 10.94
C VAL A 237 3.58 -7.49 10.26
N LYS A 238 4.12 -8.45 11.01
CA LYS A 238 4.93 -9.55 10.47
C LYS A 238 4.15 -10.48 9.54
N ALA A 239 2.83 -10.55 9.69
CA ALA A 239 1.99 -11.31 8.77
C ALA A 239 1.86 -10.64 7.40
N ILE A 240 1.99 -9.31 7.34
CA ILE A 240 1.91 -8.51 6.12
C ILE A 240 3.31 -8.34 5.51
N ASP A 241 4.25 -7.80 6.27
CA ASP A 241 5.67 -7.64 5.91
C ASP A 241 6.38 -8.98 6.05
N ARG A 242 6.41 -9.76 4.98
CA ARG A 242 6.94 -11.14 4.99
C ARG A 242 8.43 -11.18 4.74
N ASN A 243 8.95 -10.21 3.99
CA ASN A 243 10.39 -10.11 3.74
C ASN A 243 11.14 -9.48 4.94
N GLY A 244 10.41 -8.89 5.89
CA GLY A 244 10.92 -8.36 7.15
C GLY A 244 11.70 -7.06 6.98
N ASN A 245 11.47 -6.32 5.90
CA ASN A 245 12.20 -5.09 5.60
C ASN A 245 11.62 -3.84 6.30
N GLY A 246 10.51 -4.00 7.03
CA GLY A 246 9.83 -2.93 7.76
C GLY A 246 8.95 -2.02 6.89
N ILE A 247 8.75 -2.36 5.61
CA ILE A 247 7.96 -1.62 4.64
C ILE A 247 6.85 -2.52 4.12
N ALA A 248 5.60 -2.09 4.23
CA ALA A 248 4.49 -2.79 3.60
C ALA A 248 4.48 -2.48 2.08
N GLU A 249 4.94 -3.43 1.27
CA GLU A 249 5.00 -3.30 -0.18
C GLU A 249 3.66 -3.64 -0.84
N VAL A 250 3.40 -3.06 -2.02
CA VAL A 250 2.14 -3.29 -2.76
C VAL A 250 1.85 -4.78 -3.01
N PRO A 251 2.82 -5.62 -3.45
CA PRO A 251 2.57 -7.05 -3.66
C PRO A 251 2.20 -7.79 -2.37
N GLU A 252 2.79 -7.40 -1.23
CA GLU A 252 2.52 -8.00 0.07
C GLU A 252 1.10 -7.67 0.55
N ILE A 253 0.72 -6.39 0.42
CA ILE A 253 -0.63 -5.91 0.72
C ILE A 253 -1.67 -6.62 -0.13
N ASN A 254 -1.46 -6.68 -1.46
CA ASN A 254 -2.39 -7.33 -2.37
C ASN A 254 -2.58 -8.81 -2.03
N ARG A 255 -1.48 -9.50 -1.72
CA ARG A 255 -1.51 -10.89 -1.27
C ARG A 255 -2.29 -11.03 0.04
N PHE A 256 -2.06 -10.14 1.00
CA PHE A 256 -2.76 -10.16 2.27
C PHE A 256 -4.27 -9.91 2.12
N ILE A 257 -4.67 -8.95 1.28
CA ILE A 257 -6.08 -8.70 0.93
C ILE A 257 -6.71 -9.92 0.25
N ALA A 258 -5.97 -10.59 -0.64
CA ALA A 258 -6.44 -11.82 -1.27
C ALA A 258 -6.68 -12.93 -0.23
N GLN A 259 -5.77 -13.11 0.73
CA GLN A 259 -5.93 -14.05 1.84
C GLN A 259 -7.15 -13.72 2.71
N LEU A 260 -7.38 -12.44 3.01
CA LEU A 260 -8.58 -11.99 3.72
C LEU A 260 -9.86 -12.41 2.97
N LYS A 261 -9.89 -12.20 1.65
CA LYS A 261 -11.02 -12.58 0.79
C LYS A 261 -11.24 -14.09 0.78
N GLU A 262 -10.17 -14.89 0.72
CA GLU A 262 -10.24 -16.36 0.74
C GLU A 262 -10.81 -16.91 2.06
N GLN A 263 -10.52 -16.25 3.17
CA GLN A 263 -11.05 -16.63 4.50
C GLN A 263 -12.43 -16.04 4.80
N GLY A 264 -13.09 -15.44 3.81
CA GLY A 264 -14.47 -14.99 3.92
C GLY A 264 -14.66 -13.60 4.51
N VAL A 265 -13.60 -12.78 4.60
CA VAL A 265 -13.76 -11.35 4.90
C VAL A 265 -14.51 -10.69 3.73
N PRO A 266 -15.62 -9.97 3.99
CA PRO A 266 -16.44 -9.38 2.92
C PRO A 266 -15.77 -8.13 2.35
N SER A 267 -15.49 -8.16 1.04
CA SER A 267 -14.96 -7.03 0.26
C SER A 267 -13.78 -6.27 0.92
N PRO A 268 -12.70 -6.98 1.34
CA PRO A 268 -11.57 -6.36 2.01
C PRO A 268 -10.84 -5.42 1.04
N ARG A 269 -10.50 -4.23 1.49
CA ARG A 269 -9.66 -3.27 0.76
C ARG A 269 -8.93 -2.32 1.70
N LEU A 270 -8.04 -1.51 1.15
CA LEU A 270 -7.50 -0.36 1.86
C LEU A 270 -8.43 0.85 1.70
N GLU A 271 -8.57 1.62 2.77
CA GLU A 271 -9.18 2.95 2.79
C GLU A 271 -8.18 3.96 3.30
N GLU A 272 -8.00 5.04 2.56
CA GLU A 272 -7.04 6.10 2.83
C GLU A 272 -7.66 7.27 3.60
N LYS A 273 -6.87 7.89 4.46
CA LYS A 273 -7.20 9.15 5.13
C LYS A 273 -5.98 10.05 5.18
N VAL A 274 -6.16 11.30 4.79
CA VAL A 274 -5.18 12.35 5.02
C VAL A 274 -5.33 12.81 6.47
N LEU A 275 -4.26 12.75 7.23
CA LEU A 275 -4.24 13.11 8.64
C LEU A 275 -3.19 14.17 8.91
N VAL A 276 -3.51 15.13 9.77
CA VAL A 276 -2.49 15.91 10.46
C VAL A 276 -1.84 15.02 11.53
N LEU A 277 -0.54 14.79 11.40
CA LEU A 277 0.26 13.96 12.31
C LEU A 277 0.76 14.77 13.49
N GLN A 278 1.23 15.99 13.22
CA GLN A 278 1.57 16.98 14.24
C GLN A 278 0.92 18.32 13.88
N PRO A 279 0.07 18.86 14.77
CA PRO A 279 -0.54 20.16 14.55
C PRO A 279 0.50 21.27 14.63
N TYR A 280 0.29 22.32 13.84
CA TYR A 280 1.09 23.54 13.86
C TYR A 280 0.13 24.74 14.00
N HIS A 281 0.28 25.52 15.08
CA HIS A 281 -0.70 26.53 15.49
C HIS A 281 -0.46 27.87 14.79
N ASP A 282 -0.39 27.87 13.47
CA ASP A 282 -0.27 29.05 12.60
C ASP A 282 -1.26 28.86 11.46
N TYR A 283 -2.50 29.28 11.68
CA TYR A 283 -3.60 29.13 10.75
C TYR A 283 -3.69 30.33 9.80
N THR A 284 -3.80 30.02 8.52
CA THR A 284 -3.84 31.01 7.45
C THR A 284 -5.00 30.76 6.49
N ASP A 285 -5.47 31.81 5.84
CA ASP A 285 -6.40 31.79 4.70
C ASP A 285 -5.71 32.33 3.42
N GLU A 286 -4.38 32.49 3.46
CA GLU A 286 -3.62 33.06 2.36
C GLU A 286 -3.67 32.19 1.10
N VAL A 287 -4.07 32.84 0.00
CA VAL A 287 -4.33 32.20 -1.29
C VAL A 287 -3.12 31.46 -1.85
N LYS A 288 -1.92 32.03 -1.69
CA LYS A 288 -0.65 31.44 -2.16
C LYS A 288 -0.35 30.09 -1.50
N GLU A 289 -0.87 29.89 -0.30
CA GLU A 289 -0.61 28.70 0.53
C GLU A 289 -1.78 27.69 0.50
N ILE A 290 -2.91 28.00 -0.15
CA ILE A 290 -4.14 27.19 -0.01
C ILE A 290 -4.92 26.97 -1.31
N LYS A 291 -4.89 27.91 -2.27
CA LYS A 291 -5.74 27.85 -3.48
C LYS A 291 -5.04 27.31 -4.72
N ASP A 292 -3.84 26.75 -4.60
CA ASP A 292 -3.20 26.00 -5.67
C ASP A 292 -3.46 24.51 -5.49
N CYS A 293 -4.21 23.92 -6.43
CA CYS A 293 -4.51 22.49 -6.43
C CYS A 293 -3.24 21.62 -6.44
N ALA A 294 -2.15 22.12 -7.02
CA ALA A 294 -0.87 21.41 -7.07
C ALA A 294 -0.24 21.21 -5.69
N MET A 295 -0.67 21.95 -4.65
CA MET A 295 -0.21 21.71 -3.29
C MET A 295 -0.61 20.34 -2.74
N CYS A 296 -1.71 19.77 -3.26
CA CYS A 296 -2.29 18.52 -2.78
C CYS A 296 -2.37 17.46 -3.88
N HIS A 297 -2.56 17.85 -5.14
CA HIS A 297 -2.77 16.94 -6.27
C HIS A 297 -1.48 16.70 -7.07
N VAL A 298 -0.35 16.48 -6.39
CA VAL A 298 0.94 16.08 -6.98
C VAL A 298 1.62 15.06 -6.07
N SER A 299 2.51 14.22 -6.59
CA SER A 299 3.08 13.11 -5.82
C SER A 299 4.01 13.58 -4.70
N GLU A 300 4.47 14.83 -4.81
CA GLU A 300 5.29 15.52 -3.82
C GLU A 300 4.48 16.26 -2.74
N ALA A 301 3.14 16.21 -2.79
CA ALA A 301 2.31 16.89 -1.80
C ALA A 301 2.70 16.50 -0.36
N PRO A 302 2.65 17.42 0.63
CA PRO A 302 3.22 17.19 1.95
C PRO A 302 2.69 15.94 2.67
N PHE A 303 1.44 15.53 2.42
CA PHE A 303 0.87 14.33 3.03
C PHE A 303 1.32 13.01 2.36
N TYR A 304 1.89 13.04 1.15
CA TYR A 304 2.55 11.87 0.55
C TYR A 304 3.99 11.67 1.05
N SER A 305 4.54 12.62 1.81
CA SER A 305 5.86 12.46 2.44
C SER A 305 5.89 11.28 3.41
N GLN A 306 4.77 11.02 4.09
CA GLN A 306 4.59 9.93 5.05
C GLN A 306 3.37 9.10 4.69
N VAL A 307 3.64 7.92 4.13
CA VAL A 307 2.61 6.94 3.78
C VAL A 307 2.70 5.76 4.73
N MET A 308 1.61 5.45 5.40
CA MET A 308 1.62 4.44 6.46
C MET A 308 0.36 3.57 6.48
N LEU A 309 0.55 2.29 6.80
CA LEU A 309 -0.52 1.34 7.07
C LEU A 309 -0.80 1.35 8.57
N ARG A 310 -2.05 1.64 8.95
CA ARG A 310 -2.51 1.63 10.33
C ARG A 310 -3.13 0.27 10.63
N LEU A 311 -2.52 -0.46 11.54
CA LEU A 311 -2.95 -1.80 11.94
C LEU A 311 -3.40 -1.82 13.39
N PRO A 312 -4.51 -2.49 13.72
CA PRO A 312 -5.02 -2.58 15.08
C PRO A 312 -4.13 -3.49 15.93
N GLU A 313 -3.95 -3.14 17.21
CA GLU A 313 -3.16 -3.95 18.15
C GLU A 313 -4.02 -4.73 19.14
N ARG A 314 -3.46 -5.82 19.69
CA ARG A 314 -4.15 -6.75 20.61
C ARG A 314 -4.68 -6.07 21.87
N ARG A 315 -3.97 -5.07 22.39
CA ARG A 315 -4.34 -4.32 23.61
C ARG A 315 -5.13 -3.04 23.32
N GLY A 316 -5.64 -2.90 22.09
CA GLY A 316 -6.25 -1.67 21.60
C GLY A 316 -5.21 -0.67 21.08
N GLY A 317 -5.66 0.30 20.29
CA GLY A 317 -4.79 1.24 19.60
C GLY A 317 -4.35 0.78 18.21
N TRP A 318 -3.45 1.55 17.61
CA TRP A 318 -3.01 1.39 16.24
C TRP A 318 -1.49 1.48 16.17
N ARG A 319 -0.87 0.53 15.47
CA ARG A 319 0.54 0.60 15.05
C ARG A 319 0.61 1.08 13.61
N ALA A 320 1.51 2.03 13.35
CA ALA A 320 1.80 2.51 12.00
C ALA A 320 3.00 1.73 11.44
N VAL A 321 2.88 1.29 10.19
CA VAL A 321 3.96 0.68 9.41
C VAL A 321 4.19 1.54 8.18
N THR A 322 5.43 1.83 7.83
CA THR A 322 5.76 2.54 6.59
C THR A 322 5.26 1.73 5.39
N MET A 323 4.70 2.40 4.39
CA MET A 323 4.29 1.76 3.13
C MET A 323 5.17 2.23 1.99
N ASP A 324 5.29 1.37 0.98
CA ASP A 324 5.85 1.76 -0.31
C ASP A 324 4.97 2.85 -0.96
N LYS A 325 5.60 3.97 -1.36
CA LYS A 325 4.94 5.09 -2.06
C LYS A 325 4.31 4.66 -3.39
N ALA A 326 4.72 3.54 -3.99
CA ALA A 326 4.06 2.98 -5.16
C ALA A 326 2.56 2.71 -4.94
N ILE A 327 2.10 2.61 -3.69
CA ILE A 327 0.67 2.50 -3.34
C ILE A 327 -0.14 3.73 -3.79
N ILE A 328 0.48 4.92 -3.83
CA ILE A 328 -0.13 6.17 -4.30
C ILE A 328 -0.49 6.09 -5.79
N GLY A 329 0.19 5.25 -6.59
CA GLY A 329 -0.16 5.07 -7.99
C GLY A 329 -1.25 4.01 -8.24
N LYS A 330 -1.63 3.22 -7.23
CA LYS A 330 -2.32 1.92 -7.43
C LYS A 330 -3.63 1.73 -6.66
N ILE A 331 -3.93 2.57 -5.68
CA ILE A 331 -5.16 2.56 -4.87
C ILE A 331 -5.75 3.96 -4.97
N PRO A 332 -7.06 4.14 -5.25
CA PRO A 332 -7.61 5.39 -5.74
C PRO A 332 -7.16 6.55 -4.85
N PRO A 333 -6.20 7.37 -5.28
CA PRO A 333 -5.96 8.60 -4.59
C PRO A 333 -6.80 9.64 -5.31
N ILE A 334 -7.09 10.71 -4.56
CA ILE A 334 -6.96 12.07 -5.07
C ILE A 334 -5.99 12.06 -6.28
N PRO A 335 -6.45 12.13 -7.54
CA PRO A 335 -5.58 11.82 -8.68
C PRO A 335 -4.41 12.78 -8.68
N SER A 336 -3.22 12.23 -8.54
CA SER A 336 -1.98 12.99 -8.57
C SER A 336 -1.70 13.38 -10.01
N LYS A 337 -1.58 14.69 -10.26
CA LYS A 337 -1.49 15.26 -11.61
C LYS A 337 -0.35 14.64 -12.41
N ASP A 338 0.84 14.57 -11.82
CA ASP A 338 2.03 13.93 -12.39
C ASP A 338 1.83 12.43 -12.69
N ASN A 339 1.24 11.66 -11.78
CA ASN A 339 0.93 10.25 -12.02
C ASN A 339 -0.09 10.10 -13.15
N TYR A 340 -1.12 10.95 -13.19
CA TYR A 340 -2.08 10.96 -14.27
C TYR A 340 -1.39 11.24 -15.62
N PHE A 341 -0.49 12.21 -15.68
CA PHE A 341 0.28 12.52 -16.90
C PHE A 341 1.23 11.40 -17.35
N SER A 342 1.51 10.42 -16.49
CA SER A 342 2.24 9.19 -16.85
C SER A 342 1.39 8.11 -17.54
N THR A 343 0.06 8.20 -17.43
CA THR A 343 -0.90 7.25 -18.03
C THR A 343 -0.99 7.41 -19.55
N VAL A 344 -1.67 6.47 -20.21
CA VAL A 344 -1.96 6.62 -21.66
C VAL A 344 -2.82 7.83 -21.96
N HIS A 345 -3.76 8.21 -21.10
CA HIS A 345 -4.57 9.42 -21.34
C HIS A 345 -3.71 10.67 -21.22
N GLY A 346 -2.98 10.79 -20.11
CA GLY A 346 -2.14 11.95 -19.84
C GLY A 346 -1.01 12.13 -20.86
N LYS A 347 -0.34 11.05 -21.27
CA LYS A 347 0.69 11.09 -22.33
C LYS A 347 0.16 11.50 -23.69
N ASN A 348 -1.13 11.27 -23.95
CA ASN A 348 -1.81 11.69 -25.19
C ASN A 348 -2.46 13.07 -25.05
N GLY A 349 -2.17 13.83 -24.00
CA GLY A 349 -2.65 15.20 -23.81
C GLY A 349 -4.13 15.31 -23.45
N VAL A 350 -4.74 14.23 -22.95
CA VAL A 350 -6.09 14.30 -22.37
C VAL A 350 -5.98 14.99 -21.03
N GLU A 351 -6.67 16.12 -20.88
CA GLU A 351 -6.74 16.89 -19.64
C GLU A 351 -7.90 16.40 -18.77
N CYS A 352 -7.87 16.75 -17.48
CA CYS A 352 -8.95 16.37 -16.55
C CYS A 352 -10.32 16.85 -17.03
N VAL A 353 -10.37 18.07 -17.60
CA VAL A 353 -11.59 18.73 -18.07
C VAL A 353 -12.19 18.09 -19.32
N ASP A 354 -11.40 17.33 -20.10
CA ASP A 354 -11.88 16.67 -21.31
C ASP A 354 -12.82 15.50 -20.98
N CYS A 355 -12.58 14.84 -19.84
CA CYS A 355 -13.44 13.80 -19.29
C CYS A 355 -14.48 14.37 -18.32
N HIS A 356 -14.07 15.33 -17.50
CA HIS A 356 -14.90 15.96 -16.49
C HIS A 356 -15.35 17.34 -16.96
N ALA A 357 -16.21 17.37 -17.99
CA ALA A 357 -16.63 18.59 -18.69
C ALA A 357 -17.32 19.63 -17.79
N ASP A 358 -17.80 19.25 -16.61
CA ASP A 358 -18.33 20.14 -15.56
C ASP A 358 -17.25 20.89 -14.76
N LEU A 359 -15.97 20.52 -14.93
CA LEU A 359 -14.80 21.32 -14.52
C LEU A 359 -14.61 22.56 -15.42
N THR A 360 -15.59 22.91 -16.25
CA THR A 360 -15.57 24.03 -17.21
C THR A 360 -15.23 25.39 -16.59
N ILE A 361 -15.26 25.51 -15.25
CA ILE A 361 -14.91 26.74 -14.54
C ILE A 361 -13.70 26.50 -13.62
N LEU A 362 -12.57 26.12 -14.22
CA LEU A 362 -11.29 26.14 -13.52
C LEU A 362 -10.54 27.49 -13.66
N ARG A 363 -10.97 28.43 -14.51
CA ARG A 363 -10.41 29.80 -14.53
C ARG A 363 -11.40 30.79 -15.14
N VAL A 364 -12.13 31.53 -14.29
CA VAL A 364 -12.71 32.83 -14.69
C VAL A 364 -12.24 33.86 -13.68
N GLY A 365 -11.22 34.64 -14.04
CA GLY A 365 -10.61 35.64 -13.15
C GLY A 365 -9.96 35.03 -11.90
N GLU A 366 -10.13 35.67 -10.74
CA GLU A 366 -9.53 35.29 -9.43
C GLU A 366 -10.24 34.10 -8.72
N GLY A 367 -11.07 33.31 -9.42
CA GLY A 367 -11.85 32.23 -8.80
C GLY A 367 -12.19 31.04 -9.68
N PHE A 368 -12.54 29.95 -9.00
CA PHE A 368 -12.95 28.65 -9.54
C PHE A 368 -14.42 28.39 -9.14
N GLN A 369 -15.26 27.77 -9.99
CA GLN A 369 -16.62 27.33 -9.63
C GLN A 369 -17.01 26.01 -10.32
N ALA A 370 -16.69 24.84 -9.76
CA ALA A 370 -17.15 23.58 -10.38
C ALA A 370 -18.64 23.30 -10.10
N LYS A 371 -19.43 23.00 -11.13
CA LYS A 371 -20.81 22.47 -11.01
C LYS A 371 -20.82 20.95 -11.13
N GLY A 372 -20.27 20.24 -10.13
CA GLY A 372 -20.46 18.80 -9.90
C GLY A 372 -20.09 17.82 -11.04
N LEU A 373 -19.29 16.80 -10.71
CA LEU A 373 -18.77 15.80 -11.65
C LEU A 373 -19.88 14.97 -12.30
N LYS A 374 -20.10 15.18 -13.59
CA LYS A 374 -20.92 14.27 -14.41
C LYS A 374 -20.09 13.03 -14.77
N THR A 375 -20.77 11.92 -15.01
CA THR A 375 -20.14 10.68 -15.49
C THR A 375 -19.41 10.95 -16.81
N PRO A 376 -18.10 10.65 -16.93
CA PRO A 376 -17.35 10.83 -18.16
C PRO A 376 -17.95 10.03 -19.32
N VAL A 377 -17.98 10.62 -20.52
CA VAL A 377 -18.51 9.99 -21.74
C VAL A 377 -17.37 9.41 -22.57
N CYS A 378 -17.02 8.14 -22.31
CA CYS A 378 -15.92 7.45 -23.00
C CYS A 378 -16.13 7.37 -24.53
N ALA A 379 -17.39 7.33 -24.98
CA ALA A 379 -17.76 7.13 -26.38
C ALA A 379 -17.28 8.25 -27.32
N ASN A 380 -16.96 9.44 -26.79
CA ASN A 380 -16.45 10.55 -27.58
C ASN A 380 -15.12 10.20 -28.27
N CYS A 381 -14.28 9.40 -27.62
CA CYS A 381 -13.00 8.93 -28.17
C CYS A 381 -13.01 7.42 -28.48
N HIS A 382 -13.75 6.62 -27.70
CA HIS A 382 -13.75 5.16 -27.78
C HIS A 382 -15.02 4.58 -28.42
N ALA A 383 -15.59 5.25 -29.43
CA ALA A 383 -16.83 4.85 -30.09
C ALA A 383 -16.81 3.39 -30.61
N SER A 384 -15.70 2.94 -31.21
CA SER A 384 -15.56 1.57 -31.72
C SER A 384 -15.55 0.52 -30.61
N VAL A 385 -14.88 0.81 -29.49
CA VAL A 385 -14.86 -0.04 -28.30
C VAL A 385 -16.25 -0.13 -27.68
N MET A 386 -16.95 1.00 -27.57
CA MET A 386 -18.32 1.03 -27.05
C MET A 386 -19.29 0.22 -27.94
N ALA A 387 -19.12 0.33 -29.26
CA ALA A 387 -19.90 -0.44 -30.22
C ALA A 387 -19.66 -1.95 -30.12
N GLU A 388 -18.47 -2.38 -29.71
CA GLU A 388 -18.17 -3.79 -29.46
C GLU A 388 -18.67 -4.24 -28.07
N TYR A 389 -18.47 -3.40 -27.04
CA TYR A 389 -18.80 -3.73 -25.66
C TYR A 389 -20.29 -3.89 -25.41
N LYS A 390 -21.15 -3.12 -26.11
CA LYS A 390 -22.61 -3.22 -26.01
C LYS A 390 -23.13 -4.65 -26.25
N ASP A 391 -22.38 -5.43 -27.02
CA ASP A 391 -22.75 -6.80 -27.37
C ASP A 391 -22.31 -7.84 -26.33
N SER A 392 -21.41 -7.44 -25.42
CA SER A 392 -20.95 -8.28 -24.32
C SER A 392 -22.04 -8.62 -23.33
N LEU A 393 -21.90 -9.75 -22.63
CA LEU A 393 -22.82 -10.09 -21.56
C LEU A 393 -22.75 -9.10 -20.39
N HIS A 394 -21.56 -8.57 -20.10
CA HIS A 394 -21.39 -7.58 -19.02
C HIS A 394 -22.26 -6.34 -19.26
N ALA A 395 -22.36 -5.87 -20.51
CA ALA A 395 -23.24 -4.77 -20.87
C ALA A 395 -24.72 -5.17 -20.78
N LYS A 396 -25.08 -6.35 -21.30
CA LYS A 396 -26.49 -6.80 -21.43
C LYS A 396 -27.14 -7.24 -20.12
N VAL A 397 -26.36 -7.80 -19.18
CA VAL A 397 -26.90 -8.47 -17.98
C VAL A 397 -26.52 -7.76 -16.69
N SER A 398 -25.34 -7.13 -16.63
CA SER A 398 -24.82 -6.57 -15.37
C SER A 398 -24.77 -5.04 -15.33
N GLU A 399 -25.13 -4.37 -16.43
CA GLU A 399 -25.05 -2.91 -16.65
C GLU A 399 -23.69 -2.31 -16.22
N LYS A 400 -22.64 -3.15 -16.21
CA LYS A 400 -21.30 -2.69 -15.86
C LYS A 400 -20.84 -1.74 -16.96
N ILE A 401 -20.14 -0.70 -16.52
CA ILE A 401 -19.60 0.34 -17.38
C ILE A 401 -18.08 0.30 -17.34
N CYS A 402 -17.44 1.00 -18.27
CA CYS A 402 -16.01 0.89 -18.56
C CYS A 402 -15.12 0.96 -17.31
N PHE A 403 -15.44 1.86 -16.38
CA PHE A 403 -14.67 2.06 -15.16
C PHE A 403 -14.87 0.99 -14.07
N SER A 404 -15.74 0.01 -14.32
CA SER A 404 -15.81 -1.20 -13.49
C SER A 404 -14.61 -2.12 -13.72
N CYS A 405 -13.96 -2.01 -14.88
CA CYS A 405 -12.80 -2.82 -15.27
C CYS A 405 -11.53 -1.96 -15.41
N HIS A 406 -11.66 -0.78 -16.03
CA HIS A 406 -10.55 0.16 -16.25
C HIS A 406 -10.55 1.26 -15.20
N ASP A 407 -9.38 1.81 -14.91
CA ASP A 407 -9.28 3.08 -14.19
C ASP A 407 -8.67 4.11 -15.14
N PRO A 408 -9.41 5.14 -15.57
CA PRO A 408 -8.91 6.14 -16.50
C PRO A 408 -7.78 6.99 -15.91
N HIS A 409 -7.57 6.95 -14.58
CA HIS A 409 -6.51 7.69 -13.90
C HIS A 409 -5.22 6.89 -13.70
N SER A 410 -5.22 5.59 -14.01
CA SER A 410 -4.06 4.70 -13.87
C SER A 410 -3.89 3.77 -15.10
N SER A 411 -4.45 4.16 -16.24
CA SER A 411 -4.43 3.37 -17.45
C SER A 411 -3.03 3.29 -18.08
N VAL A 412 -2.59 2.07 -18.36
CA VAL A 412 -1.34 1.77 -19.08
C VAL A 412 -1.65 1.04 -20.39
N PRO A 413 -0.75 1.02 -21.37
CA PRO A 413 -0.92 0.21 -22.57
C PRO A 413 -1.17 -1.26 -22.21
N PHE A 414 -2.15 -1.88 -22.86
CA PHE A 414 -2.53 -3.26 -22.57
C PHE A 414 -1.35 -4.23 -22.68
N MET A 415 -0.43 -3.99 -23.62
CA MET A 415 0.79 -4.79 -23.84
C MET A 415 1.77 -4.74 -22.67
N GLU A 416 1.77 -3.68 -21.85
CA GLU A 416 2.64 -3.59 -20.67
C GLU A 416 2.13 -4.46 -19.51
N LEU A 417 0.88 -4.92 -19.57
CA LEU A 417 0.29 -5.77 -18.53
C LEU A 417 0.65 -7.24 -18.75
N GLY A 418 1.22 -7.88 -17.73
CA GLY A 418 1.43 -9.32 -17.69
C GLY A 418 0.13 -10.11 -17.44
N VAL A 419 0.20 -11.43 -17.60
CA VAL A 419 -0.92 -12.37 -17.41
C VAL A 419 -1.61 -12.15 -16.06
N GLU A 420 -0.85 -12.14 -14.96
CA GLU A 420 -1.37 -11.96 -13.61
C GLU A 420 -2.12 -10.62 -13.44
N GLN A 421 -1.54 -9.52 -13.96
CA GLN A 421 -2.16 -8.19 -13.88
C GLN A 421 -3.47 -8.12 -14.67
N ARG A 422 -3.53 -8.76 -15.85
CA ARG A 422 -4.75 -8.84 -16.67
C ARG A 422 -5.81 -9.69 -15.98
N GLN A 423 -5.43 -10.82 -15.38
CA GLN A 423 -6.35 -11.65 -14.58
C GLN A 423 -6.89 -10.92 -13.35
N ALA A 424 -6.05 -10.12 -12.69
CA ALA A 424 -6.43 -9.35 -11.50
C ALA A 424 -7.62 -8.42 -11.75
N ILE A 425 -7.81 -7.94 -12.99
CA ILE A 425 -8.99 -7.14 -13.38
C ILE A 425 -10.27 -7.97 -13.23
N CYS A 426 -10.26 -9.20 -13.74
CA CYS A 426 -11.42 -10.10 -13.72
C CYS A 426 -11.70 -10.66 -12.32
N THR A 427 -10.64 -10.99 -11.57
CA THR A 427 -10.77 -11.63 -10.25
C THR A 427 -11.19 -10.67 -9.12
N LYS A 428 -11.30 -9.37 -9.44
CA LYS A 428 -12.08 -8.41 -8.62
C LYS A 428 -13.48 -8.97 -8.34
N CYS A 429 -14.13 -9.56 -9.35
CA CYS A 429 -15.49 -10.08 -9.26
C CYS A 429 -15.58 -11.61 -9.42
N HIS A 430 -14.73 -12.23 -10.25
CA HIS A 430 -14.83 -13.67 -10.59
C HIS A 430 -13.87 -14.54 -9.78
N ASP A 431 -14.31 -15.73 -9.35
CA ASP A 431 -13.44 -16.77 -8.80
C ASP A 431 -13.12 -17.80 -9.89
N PRO A 432 -11.88 -17.85 -10.41
CA PRO A 432 -11.52 -18.75 -11.50
C PRO A 432 -11.62 -20.23 -11.12
N ARG A 433 -11.62 -20.56 -9.82
CA ARG A 433 -11.77 -21.95 -9.35
C ARG A 433 -13.18 -22.50 -9.59
N ARG A 434 -14.18 -21.61 -9.75
CA ARG A 434 -15.57 -21.98 -9.99
C ARG A 434 -15.83 -22.09 -11.49
N GLY A 435 -16.42 -23.21 -11.93
CA GLY A 435 -16.90 -23.38 -13.31
C GLY A 435 -15.87 -23.84 -14.34
N HIS A 436 -14.58 -23.94 -13.99
CA HIS A 436 -13.50 -24.39 -14.88
C HIS A 436 -13.08 -25.86 -14.67
N PHE A 437 -13.93 -26.70 -14.05
CA PHE A 437 -13.64 -28.13 -13.84
C PHE A 437 -13.45 -28.93 -15.13
N TRP A 438 -13.95 -28.41 -16.25
CA TRP A 438 -13.80 -29.01 -17.56
C TRP A 438 -12.38 -28.87 -18.14
N LEU A 439 -11.56 -27.95 -17.62
CA LEU A 439 -10.24 -27.64 -18.14
C LEU A 439 -9.17 -28.51 -17.44
N PRO A 440 -8.52 -29.44 -18.17
CA PRO A 440 -7.43 -30.24 -17.61
C PRO A 440 -6.26 -29.33 -17.20
N GLN A 441 -5.56 -29.67 -16.11
CA GLN A 441 -4.42 -28.89 -15.63
C GLN A 441 -4.71 -27.37 -15.55
N ARG A 442 -5.90 -27.00 -15.05
CA ARG A 442 -6.37 -25.59 -15.00
C ARG A 442 -5.39 -24.63 -14.34
N GLU A 443 -4.63 -25.08 -13.34
CA GLU A 443 -3.64 -24.24 -12.66
C GLU A 443 -2.49 -23.83 -13.58
N LEU A 444 -2.06 -24.70 -14.50
CA LEU A 444 -1.06 -24.34 -15.52
C LEU A 444 -1.64 -23.34 -16.52
N HIS A 445 -2.89 -23.53 -16.94
CA HIS A 445 -3.56 -22.57 -17.81
C HIS A 445 -3.69 -21.20 -17.16
N PHE A 446 -4.07 -21.14 -15.88
CA PHE A 446 -4.16 -19.88 -15.15
C PHE A 446 -2.79 -19.28 -14.84
N LYS A 447 -1.73 -20.07 -14.77
CA LYS A 447 -0.37 -19.54 -14.63
C LYS A 447 0.08 -18.78 -15.88
N ASP A 448 -0.22 -19.33 -17.06
CA ASP A 448 0.40 -18.88 -18.31
C ASP A 448 -0.56 -18.13 -19.26
N LEU A 449 -1.88 -18.17 -19.04
CA LEU A 449 -2.89 -17.56 -19.91
C LEU A 449 -3.83 -16.60 -19.16
N GLU A 450 -4.14 -15.47 -19.78
CA GLU A 450 -5.16 -14.53 -19.31
C GLU A 450 -6.60 -14.98 -19.65
N CYS A 451 -7.59 -14.51 -18.88
CA CYS A 451 -9.00 -14.92 -19.03
C CYS A 451 -9.57 -14.65 -20.44
N THR A 452 -9.21 -13.50 -21.03
CA THR A 452 -9.63 -13.07 -22.37
C THR A 452 -9.14 -13.99 -23.49
N MET A 453 -8.14 -14.83 -23.22
CA MET A 453 -7.70 -15.86 -24.16
C MET A 453 -8.81 -16.84 -24.52
N CYS A 454 -9.73 -17.12 -23.60
CA CYS A 454 -10.91 -17.94 -23.87
C CYS A 454 -12.21 -17.13 -23.92
N HIS A 455 -12.32 -16.09 -23.09
CA HIS A 455 -13.57 -15.32 -22.91
C HIS A 455 -13.75 -14.14 -23.87
N ALA A 456 -12.79 -13.90 -24.76
CA ALA A 456 -12.88 -12.93 -25.86
C ALA A 456 -12.44 -13.61 -27.18
N PRO A 457 -13.28 -14.46 -27.81
CA PRO A 457 -12.89 -15.28 -28.96
C PRO A 457 -12.52 -14.49 -30.23
N GLN A 458 -12.97 -13.23 -30.31
CA GLN A 458 -12.63 -12.30 -31.39
C GLN A 458 -11.35 -11.51 -31.12
N ALA A 459 -10.77 -11.64 -29.93
CA ALA A 459 -9.49 -11.02 -29.62
C ALA A 459 -8.40 -11.59 -30.54
N GLU A 460 -7.47 -10.72 -30.93
CA GLU A 460 -6.30 -11.13 -31.70
C GLU A 460 -5.26 -11.71 -30.75
N LYS A 461 -4.80 -12.92 -31.05
CA LYS A 461 -3.95 -13.71 -30.18
C LYS A 461 -2.63 -13.96 -30.90
N GLY A 462 -1.54 -14.02 -30.15
CA GLY A 462 -0.23 -14.29 -30.72
C GLY A 462 0.75 -14.87 -29.72
N ILE A 463 1.87 -15.33 -30.25
CA ILE A 463 3.03 -15.75 -29.48
C ILE A 463 3.98 -14.56 -29.38
N VAL A 464 4.36 -14.23 -28.16
CA VAL A 464 5.21 -13.12 -27.81
C VAL A 464 6.53 -13.66 -27.27
N PHE A 465 7.62 -13.28 -27.95
CA PHE A 465 8.98 -13.58 -27.56
C PHE A 465 9.59 -12.38 -26.84
N TYR A 466 10.43 -12.62 -25.84
CA TYR A 466 11.16 -11.58 -25.13
C TYR A 466 12.51 -12.11 -24.64
N LEU A 467 13.44 -11.22 -24.35
CA LEU A 467 14.75 -11.59 -23.80
C LEU A 467 14.64 -11.90 -22.31
N GLN A 468 15.20 -13.03 -21.90
CA GLN A 468 15.30 -13.41 -20.49
C GLN A 468 16.68 -13.99 -20.17
N ARG A 469 17.02 -13.92 -18.90
CA ARG A 469 18.19 -14.55 -18.31
C ARG A 469 17.74 -15.64 -17.34
N VAL A 470 18.48 -16.74 -17.34
CA VAL A 470 18.39 -17.81 -16.35
C VAL A 470 19.70 -17.84 -15.56
N ASP A 471 19.61 -17.71 -14.24
CA ASP A 471 20.77 -17.85 -13.35
C ASP A 471 21.15 -19.32 -13.08
N GLU A 472 22.23 -19.55 -12.34
CA GLU A 472 22.75 -20.89 -12.05
C GLU A 472 21.76 -21.73 -11.24
N GLU A 473 20.88 -21.08 -10.46
CA GLU A 473 19.80 -21.70 -9.70
C GLU A 473 18.52 -21.96 -10.51
N GLY A 474 18.49 -21.55 -11.79
CA GLY A 474 17.35 -21.75 -12.69
C GLY A 474 16.24 -20.70 -12.56
N LYS A 475 16.49 -19.58 -11.88
CA LYS A 475 15.56 -18.45 -11.77
C LYS A 475 15.58 -17.65 -13.07
N VAL A 476 14.38 -17.40 -13.58
CA VAL A 476 14.16 -16.67 -14.83
C VAL A 476 13.88 -15.19 -14.54
N GLU A 477 14.61 -14.30 -15.19
CA GLU A 477 14.44 -12.85 -15.11
C GLU A 477 14.35 -12.24 -16.51
N ARG A 478 13.33 -11.41 -16.75
CA ARG A 478 13.17 -10.69 -18.02
C ARG A 478 14.20 -9.56 -18.09
N LEU A 479 14.89 -9.42 -19.22
CA LEU A 479 15.90 -8.39 -19.42
C LEU A 479 15.26 -7.06 -19.85
N ASP A 480 15.60 -5.97 -19.16
CA ASP A 480 15.26 -4.60 -19.57
C ASP A 480 16.32 -3.98 -20.49
N TYR A 481 16.05 -2.78 -21.02
CA TYR A 481 16.97 -2.10 -21.93
C TYR A 481 18.33 -1.82 -21.26
N GLY A 482 18.33 -1.42 -19.99
CA GLY A 482 19.55 -1.08 -19.26
C GLY A 482 20.45 -2.31 -19.06
N ALA A 483 19.85 -3.45 -18.73
CA ALA A 483 20.52 -4.73 -18.61
C ALA A 483 21.14 -5.15 -19.95
N VAL A 484 20.40 -5.06 -21.06
CA VAL A 484 20.94 -5.40 -22.39
C VAL A 484 22.03 -4.41 -22.81
N ALA A 485 21.81 -3.10 -22.63
CA ALA A 485 22.73 -2.05 -23.06
C ALA A 485 24.07 -2.09 -22.31
N LYS A 486 24.02 -2.24 -20.98
CA LYS A 486 25.21 -2.40 -20.14
C LYS A 486 26.06 -3.58 -20.60
N ARG A 487 25.43 -4.67 -21.04
CA ARG A 487 26.12 -5.90 -21.46
C ARG A 487 26.67 -5.82 -22.88
N LEU A 488 26.01 -5.07 -23.76
CA LEU A 488 26.55 -4.75 -25.09
C LEU A 488 27.74 -3.77 -25.02
N GLY A 489 28.03 -3.19 -23.85
CA GLY A 489 29.12 -2.23 -23.68
C GLY A 489 28.91 -0.93 -24.46
N ARG A 490 27.64 -0.56 -24.70
CA ARG A 490 27.25 0.63 -25.45
C ARG A 490 26.34 1.47 -24.58
N GLU A 491 26.54 2.79 -24.55
CA GLU A 491 25.71 3.69 -23.74
C GLU A 491 24.25 3.71 -24.22
N ARG A 492 24.03 3.65 -25.55
CA ARG A 492 22.68 3.65 -26.15
C ARG A 492 22.61 2.79 -27.42
N PRO A 493 22.67 1.45 -27.32
CA PRO A 493 22.55 0.59 -28.48
C PRO A 493 21.13 0.61 -29.04
N ASP A 494 21.02 0.75 -30.35
CA ASP A 494 19.77 0.48 -31.06
C ASP A 494 19.53 -1.03 -31.13
N LEU A 495 18.77 -1.55 -30.16
CA LEU A 495 18.48 -2.98 -30.09
C LEU A 495 17.66 -3.47 -31.28
N VAL A 496 16.80 -2.63 -31.84
CA VAL A 496 16.01 -2.97 -33.03
C VAL A 496 16.95 -3.19 -34.20
N ARG A 497 17.87 -2.27 -34.46
CA ARG A 497 18.84 -2.41 -35.55
C ARG A 497 19.82 -3.57 -35.37
N LEU A 498 20.13 -3.93 -34.13
CA LEU A 498 20.98 -5.08 -33.83
C LEU A 498 20.25 -6.42 -34.02
N LEU A 499 18.95 -6.46 -33.78
CA LEU A 499 18.11 -7.64 -33.99
C LEU A 499 17.67 -7.80 -35.45
N ASP A 500 17.28 -6.69 -36.09
CA ASP A 500 16.86 -6.60 -37.50
C ASP A 500 18.05 -6.08 -38.33
N SER A 501 18.93 -7.02 -38.66
CA SER A 501 20.23 -6.76 -39.25
C SER A 501 20.12 -6.38 -40.73
N ASP A 502 19.12 -6.91 -41.43
CA ASP A 502 18.84 -6.55 -42.82
C ASP A 502 17.91 -5.31 -42.94
N GLY A 503 17.25 -4.92 -41.84
CA GLY A 503 16.42 -3.71 -41.76
C GLY A 503 15.08 -3.85 -42.46
N ASN A 504 14.60 -5.08 -42.68
CA ASN A 504 13.36 -5.36 -43.39
C ASN A 504 12.11 -5.20 -42.50
N GLY A 505 12.28 -4.96 -41.19
CA GLY A 505 11.21 -4.83 -40.20
C GLY A 505 10.56 -6.15 -39.77
N PHE A 506 11.19 -7.30 -40.07
CA PHE A 506 10.67 -8.65 -39.89
C PHE A 506 11.80 -9.63 -39.51
N LEU A 507 11.71 -10.18 -38.30
CA LEU A 507 12.82 -10.95 -37.73
C LEU A 507 12.85 -12.38 -38.24
N GLY A 508 13.92 -12.73 -38.96
CA GLY A 508 14.23 -14.10 -39.33
C GLY A 508 14.85 -14.92 -38.17
N ASP A 509 14.78 -16.25 -38.27
CA ASP A 509 15.42 -17.18 -37.32
C ASP A 509 16.92 -16.91 -37.16
N ARG A 510 17.63 -16.69 -38.27
CA ARG A 510 19.08 -16.41 -38.27
C ARG A 510 19.43 -15.13 -37.54
N GLU A 511 18.64 -14.08 -37.67
CA GLU A 511 18.92 -12.79 -37.06
C GLU A 511 18.76 -12.87 -35.55
N VAL A 512 17.67 -13.49 -35.11
CA VAL A 512 17.38 -13.72 -33.69
C VAL A 512 18.46 -14.60 -33.06
N LEU A 513 18.83 -15.71 -33.71
CA LEU A 513 19.90 -16.60 -33.22
C LEU A 513 21.26 -15.90 -33.17
N SER A 514 21.59 -15.10 -34.19
CA SER A 514 22.84 -14.32 -34.22
C SER A 514 22.88 -13.29 -33.09
N PHE A 515 21.76 -12.63 -32.83
CA PHE A 515 21.64 -11.67 -31.73
C PHE A 515 21.77 -12.34 -30.36
N LEU A 516 21.12 -13.49 -30.15
CA LEU A 516 21.26 -14.26 -28.91
C LEU A 516 22.70 -14.76 -28.72
N GLN A 517 23.36 -15.19 -29.79
CA GLN A 517 24.77 -15.60 -29.76
C GLN A 517 25.68 -14.43 -29.38
N LEU A 518 25.47 -13.25 -29.97
CA LEU A 518 26.18 -12.02 -29.59
C LEU A 518 26.01 -11.70 -28.10
N LEU A 519 24.80 -11.85 -27.57
CA LEU A 519 24.52 -11.65 -26.15
C LEU A 519 25.27 -12.68 -25.28
N LYS A 520 25.25 -13.96 -25.65
CA LYS A 520 25.97 -15.04 -24.93
C LYS A 520 27.48 -14.82 -24.91
N GLU A 521 28.08 -14.41 -26.03
CA GLU A 521 29.51 -14.11 -26.11
C GLU A 521 29.94 -12.96 -25.19
N ARG A 522 29.02 -12.02 -24.94
CA ARG A 522 29.22 -10.88 -24.03
C ARG A 522 28.84 -11.19 -22.57
N MET A 523 28.34 -12.39 -22.29
CA MET A 523 27.85 -12.82 -20.96
C MET A 523 28.37 -14.23 -20.59
N PRO A 524 29.68 -14.40 -20.33
CA PRO A 524 30.19 -15.67 -19.84
C PRO A 524 29.60 -15.99 -18.45
N GLY A 525 28.92 -17.13 -18.32
CA GLY A 525 28.35 -17.64 -17.06
C GLY A 525 26.85 -17.41 -16.84
N GLU A 526 26.17 -16.67 -17.71
CA GLU A 526 24.72 -16.44 -17.62
C GLU A 526 24.01 -16.97 -18.87
N ASN A 527 22.96 -17.78 -18.70
CA ASN A 527 22.19 -18.28 -19.84
C ASN A 527 21.16 -17.24 -20.26
N VAL A 528 21.42 -16.56 -21.37
CA VAL A 528 20.43 -15.67 -22.01
C VAL A 528 19.74 -16.39 -23.16
N GLU A 529 18.41 -16.33 -23.13
CA GLU A 529 17.53 -17.07 -24.01
C GLU A 529 16.24 -16.28 -24.30
N LEU A 530 15.38 -16.85 -25.13
CA LEU A 530 14.05 -16.31 -25.40
C LEU A 530 13.04 -16.88 -24.41
N GLY A 531 12.38 -15.98 -23.70
CA GLY A 531 11.11 -16.29 -23.05
C GLY A 531 9.98 -16.27 -24.07
N VAL A 532 8.98 -17.12 -23.86
CA VAL A 532 7.82 -17.27 -24.74
C VAL A 532 6.54 -17.18 -23.92
N LYS A 533 5.57 -16.38 -24.39
CA LYS A 533 4.22 -16.31 -23.83
C LYS A 533 3.17 -16.26 -24.92
N VAL A 534 1.99 -16.81 -24.64
CA VAL A 534 0.81 -16.63 -25.49
C VAL A 534 -0.06 -15.53 -24.88
N LEU A 535 -0.24 -14.44 -25.62
CA LEU A 535 -0.97 -13.26 -25.14
C LEU A 535 -2.06 -12.83 -26.13
N VAL A 536 -3.04 -12.09 -25.62
CA VAL A 536 -3.88 -11.26 -26.49
C VAL A 536 -3.07 -10.05 -26.92
N LEU A 537 -2.89 -9.89 -28.23
CA LEU A 537 -2.22 -8.75 -28.86
C LEU A 537 -3.19 -7.58 -29.05
N LYS A 538 -4.44 -7.88 -29.41
CA LYS A 538 -5.51 -6.88 -29.55
C LYS A 538 -6.75 -7.35 -28.81
N PRO A 539 -7.15 -6.68 -27.72
CA PRO A 539 -8.32 -7.08 -26.95
C PRO A 539 -9.60 -6.85 -27.75
N SER A 540 -10.54 -7.77 -27.58
CA SER A 540 -11.94 -7.63 -27.97
C SER A 540 -12.74 -7.31 -26.72
N HIS A 541 -13.57 -6.26 -26.75
CA HIS A 541 -14.42 -5.87 -25.63
C HIS A 541 -15.77 -6.59 -25.64
N ASN A 542 -15.98 -7.54 -26.56
CA ASN A 542 -17.14 -8.42 -26.57
C ASN A 542 -16.86 -9.68 -25.72
N PHE A 543 -17.10 -9.55 -24.41
CA PHE A 543 -16.96 -10.65 -23.47
C PHE A 543 -18.22 -11.53 -23.45
N THR A 544 -18.05 -12.80 -23.79
CA THR A 544 -19.14 -13.79 -23.86
C THR A 544 -19.38 -14.48 -22.51
N ASP A 545 -20.65 -14.77 -22.16
CA ASP A 545 -20.96 -15.72 -21.09
C ASP A 545 -20.84 -17.18 -21.54
N LYS A 546 -20.76 -18.07 -20.55
CA LYS A 546 -21.15 -19.49 -20.56
C LYS A 546 -21.19 -20.17 -21.94
N GLY A 547 -20.15 -20.95 -22.21
CA GLY A 547 -20.31 -22.19 -22.99
C GLY A 547 -20.26 -22.06 -24.51
N THR A 548 -19.86 -20.93 -25.07
CA THR A 548 -19.65 -20.84 -26.52
C THR A 548 -18.21 -21.22 -26.89
N LYS A 549 -18.05 -22.42 -27.43
CA LYS A 549 -16.91 -22.95 -28.21
C LYS A 549 -15.55 -23.16 -27.52
N ALA A 550 -15.21 -22.47 -26.43
CA ALA A 550 -13.86 -22.60 -25.82
C ALA A 550 -13.59 -23.92 -25.06
N LYS A 551 -14.59 -24.79 -24.89
CA LYS A 551 -14.39 -26.12 -24.30
C LYS A 551 -13.78 -27.15 -25.25
N ASP A 552 -13.60 -26.76 -26.51
CA ASP A 552 -12.91 -27.58 -27.50
C ASP A 552 -11.39 -27.33 -27.40
N CYS A 553 -10.68 -28.30 -26.82
CA CYS A 553 -9.24 -28.25 -26.66
C CYS A 553 -8.50 -28.06 -28.00
N SER A 554 -9.07 -28.52 -29.12
CA SER A 554 -8.44 -28.45 -30.44
C SER A 554 -8.29 -27.03 -30.97
N LEU A 555 -9.07 -26.06 -30.46
CA LEU A 555 -8.96 -24.66 -30.85
C LEU A 555 -7.62 -24.03 -30.45
N CYS A 556 -6.99 -24.55 -29.39
CA CYS A 556 -5.72 -24.07 -28.87
C CYS A 556 -4.60 -25.11 -29.03
N HIS A 557 -4.90 -26.41 -28.95
CA HIS A 557 -3.92 -27.48 -29.04
C HIS A 557 -3.78 -28.10 -30.45
N SER A 558 -4.28 -27.43 -31.48
CA SER A 558 -4.02 -27.81 -32.88
C SER A 558 -2.95 -26.92 -33.50
N SER A 559 -2.25 -27.44 -34.51
CA SER A 559 -1.33 -26.67 -35.37
C SER A 559 -2.00 -25.49 -36.10
N ARG A 560 -3.34 -25.42 -36.08
CA ARG A 560 -4.14 -24.34 -36.67
C ARG A 560 -4.63 -23.32 -35.64
N ALA A 561 -4.19 -23.41 -34.39
CA ALA A 561 -4.59 -22.47 -33.37
C ALA A 561 -4.26 -21.02 -33.79
N LYS A 562 -5.20 -20.09 -33.54
CA LYS A 562 -5.11 -18.71 -34.04
C LYS A 562 -3.85 -17.98 -33.58
N PHE A 563 -3.30 -18.31 -32.41
CA PHE A 563 -2.10 -17.64 -31.90
C PHE A 563 -0.82 -17.98 -32.68
N TYR A 564 -0.78 -19.07 -33.48
CA TYR A 564 0.32 -19.33 -34.41
C TYR A 564 0.30 -18.41 -35.65
N SER A 565 -0.76 -17.62 -35.83
CA SER A 565 -0.86 -16.69 -36.97
C SER A 565 -0.05 -15.42 -36.79
N LYS A 566 0.27 -15.04 -35.54
CA LYS A 566 1.06 -13.85 -35.23
C LYS A 566 2.14 -14.17 -34.20
N LEU A 567 3.38 -13.99 -34.63
CA LEU A 567 4.57 -14.12 -33.78
C LEU A 567 5.23 -12.74 -33.73
N ILE A 568 5.53 -12.28 -32.52
CA ILE A 568 6.18 -10.98 -32.30
C ILE A 568 7.31 -11.08 -31.29
N MET A 569 8.36 -10.30 -31.49
CA MET A 569 9.44 -10.08 -30.53
C MET A 569 9.21 -8.76 -29.80
N GLU A 570 9.20 -8.79 -28.48
CA GLU A 570 9.27 -7.60 -27.63
C GLU A 570 10.74 -7.19 -27.43
N ILE A 571 11.05 -5.97 -27.83
CA ILE A 571 12.38 -5.36 -27.76
C ILE A 571 12.28 -4.20 -26.78
N PRO A 572 13.02 -4.22 -25.65
CA PRO A 572 12.98 -3.13 -24.69
C PRO A 572 13.63 -1.88 -25.28
N GLU A 573 13.07 -0.70 -25.00
CA GLU A 573 13.59 0.59 -25.46
C GLU A 573 14.15 1.43 -24.31
N ASN A 574 15.00 2.39 -24.68
CA ASN A 574 15.49 3.39 -23.74
C ASN A 574 14.32 4.21 -23.18
N GLY A 575 14.24 4.35 -21.86
CA GLY A 575 13.11 4.99 -21.19
C GLY A 575 11.98 4.03 -20.77
N GLY A 576 12.17 2.72 -20.92
CA GLY A 576 11.27 1.70 -20.38
C GLY A 576 10.11 1.29 -21.29
N GLY A 577 10.06 1.83 -22.52
CA GLY A 577 9.11 1.41 -23.54
C GLY A 577 9.40 0.00 -24.07
N ILE A 578 8.44 -0.58 -24.77
CA ILE A 578 8.58 -1.85 -25.49
C ILE A 578 8.17 -1.62 -26.94
N ARG A 579 9.06 -1.99 -27.85
CA ARG A 579 8.75 -2.06 -29.28
C ARG A 579 8.54 -3.51 -29.69
N THR A 580 7.66 -3.72 -30.66
CA THR A 580 7.36 -5.06 -31.19
C THR A 580 7.75 -5.16 -32.65
N LEU A 581 8.37 -6.28 -33.02
CA LEU A 581 8.61 -6.64 -34.42
C LEU A 581 7.97 -7.99 -34.75
N PRO A 582 7.36 -8.15 -35.94
CA PRO A 582 6.90 -9.46 -36.39
C PRO A 582 8.08 -10.41 -36.59
N MET A 583 7.84 -11.71 -36.40
CA MET A 583 8.84 -12.77 -36.54
C MET A 583 8.41 -13.85 -37.53
N ASP A 584 9.40 -14.48 -38.14
CA ASP A 584 9.19 -15.65 -39.01
C ASP A 584 8.76 -16.88 -38.21
N LYS A 585 7.89 -17.70 -38.81
CA LYS A 585 7.43 -18.96 -38.19
C LYS A 585 8.53 -20.01 -38.06
N SER A 586 9.60 -19.93 -38.86
CA SER A 586 10.79 -20.77 -38.75
C SER A 586 11.42 -20.72 -37.35
N ILE A 587 11.22 -19.64 -36.58
CA ILE A 587 11.68 -19.58 -35.20
C ILE A 587 11.08 -20.70 -34.35
N LEU A 588 9.85 -21.15 -34.63
CA LEU A 588 9.20 -22.26 -33.93
C LEU A 588 9.91 -23.59 -34.16
N ALA A 589 10.49 -23.80 -35.35
CA ALA A 589 11.29 -24.99 -35.65
C ALA A 589 12.68 -24.94 -34.99
N GLY A 590 13.27 -23.74 -34.90
CA GLY A 590 14.56 -23.52 -34.20
C GLY A 590 14.48 -23.67 -32.68
N ILE A 591 13.29 -23.55 -32.08
CA ILE A 591 13.05 -23.67 -30.64
C ILE A 591 13.38 -25.05 -30.07
N HIS A 592 13.44 -26.12 -30.87
CA HIS A 592 13.92 -27.41 -30.36
C HIS A 592 15.41 -27.41 -29.95
N ALA A 593 16.18 -26.40 -30.40
CA ALA A 593 17.59 -26.20 -30.03
C ALA A 593 17.81 -25.07 -29.01
N ILE A 594 16.75 -24.35 -28.62
CA ILE A 594 16.79 -23.27 -27.62
C ILE A 594 16.10 -23.82 -26.36
N PRO A 595 16.66 -23.68 -25.15
CA PRO A 595 15.97 -24.08 -23.93
C PRO A 595 14.78 -23.14 -23.69
N VAL A 596 13.68 -23.34 -24.40
CA VAL A 596 12.44 -22.64 -24.07
C VAL A 596 11.92 -23.28 -22.78
N THR A 597 11.60 -22.42 -21.81
CA THR A 597 11.20 -22.78 -20.45
C THR A 597 10.37 -24.07 -20.41
N SER A 598 10.78 -24.99 -19.54
CA SER A 598 10.16 -26.30 -19.30
C SER A 598 8.65 -26.27 -18.99
N GLY A 599 8.07 -25.09 -18.74
CA GLY A 599 6.63 -24.88 -18.55
C GLY A 599 5.81 -24.79 -19.84
N PHE A 600 6.43 -24.55 -20.99
CA PHE A 600 5.76 -24.32 -22.27
C PHE A 600 6.08 -25.43 -23.29
N TYR A 601 5.92 -26.70 -22.89
CA TYR A 601 5.82 -27.75 -23.89
C TYR A 601 4.53 -27.50 -24.71
N LEU A 602 4.72 -27.06 -25.95
CA LEU A 602 3.69 -26.90 -26.97
C LEU A 602 3.02 -28.27 -27.22
N LEU A 603 2.04 -28.59 -26.39
CA LEU A 603 1.13 -29.73 -26.55
C LEU A 603 0.33 -29.49 -27.84
N GLY A 604 0.86 -29.97 -28.96
CA GLY A 604 0.29 -29.77 -30.30
C GLY A 604 1.21 -30.13 -31.46
N GLU A 605 2.50 -30.35 -31.23
CA GLU A 605 3.34 -31.07 -32.20
C GLU A 605 3.19 -32.56 -31.97
N ASP A 606 2.81 -33.27 -33.02
CA ASP A 606 2.81 -34.73 -33.05
C ASP A 606 4.20 -35.20 -32.62
N ARG A 607 4.28 -35.90 -31.48
CA ARG A 607 5.50 -36.54 -30.99
C ARG A 607 6.16 -37.29 -32.15
N LEU A 608 7.34 -36.83 -32.57
CA LEU A 608 8.19 -37.42 -33.60
C LEU A 608 7.46 -37.61 -34.94
N ALA A 609 7.65 -36.68 -35.87
CA ALA A 609 7.33 -36.98 -37.25
C ALA A 609 8.19 -38.16 -37.72
N LYS A 610 7.65 -39.00 -38.62
CA LYS A 610 8.44 -40.08 -39.27
C LYS A 610 9.77 -39.58 -39.86
N ARG A 611 9.84 -38.28 -40.20
CA ARG A 611 11.02 -37.61 -40.69
C ARG A 611 12.11 -37.44 -39.62
N ASP A 612 11.74 -37.10 -38.37
CA ASP A 612 12.69 -36.99 -37.25
C ASP A 612 13.29 -38.35 -36.91
N ILE A 613 12.51 -39.43 -37.05
CA ILE A 613 12.99 -40.81 -36.92
C ILE A 613 13.95 -41.15 -38.07
N GLN A 614 13.67 -40.69 -39.28
CA GLN A 614 14.56 -40.89 -40.44
C GLN A 614 15.88 -40.11 -40.30
N ASP A 615 15.84 -38.90 -39.77
CA ASP A 615 17.02 -38.06 -39.54
C ASP A 615 17.87 -38.60 -38.38
N LEU A 616 17.25 -39.10 -37.31
CA LEU A 616 17.93 -39.84 -36.25
C LEU A 616 18.54 -41.15 -36.77
N LEU A 617 17.81 -41.89 -37.62
CA LEU A 617 18.32 -43.09 -38.28
C LEU A 617 19.46 -42.79 -39.26
N PHE A 618 19.47 -41.62 -39.88
CA PHE A 618 20.55 -41.16 -40.73
C PHE A 618 21.80 -40.87 -39.90
N ILE A 619 21.68 -40.08 -38.82
CA ILE A 619 22.79 -39.77 -37.89
C ILE A 619 23.38 -41.04 -37.28
N VAL A 620 22.54 -41.99 -36.84
CA VAL A 620 23.00 -43.27 -36.28
C VAL A 620 23.70 -44.13 -37.34
N ARG A 621 23.27 -44.08 -38.61
CA ARG A 621 23.98 -44.73 -39.73
C ARG A 621 25.30 -44.06 -40.07
N THR A 622 25.43 -42.75 -39.89
CA THR A 622 26.66 -42.00 -40.12
C THR A 622 27.72 -42.27 -39.04
N ILE A 623 27.31 -42.64 -37.82
CA ILE A 623 28.23 -42.87 -36.67
C ILE A 623 28.73 -44.33 -36.58
N GLY A 624 28.43 -45.20 -37.56
CA GLY A 624 29.20 -46.42 -37.79
C GLY A 624 29.14 -47.55 -36.75
N TYR A 625 28.35 -47.42 -35.67
CA TYR A 625 28.13 -48.52 -34.73
C TYR A 625 27.13 -49.53 -35.32
N LYS A 626 27.50 -50.82 -35.33
CA LYS A 626 26.56 -51.88 -35.71
C LYS A 626 25.49 -51.98 -34.62
N TRP A 627 24.22 -52.04 -34.99
CA TRP A 627 23.09 -52.14 -34.05
C TRP A 627 23.23 -53.30 -33.03
N LEU A 628 23.94 -54.37 -33.40
CA LEU A 628 24.30 -55.47 -32.52
C LEU A 628 25.17 -55.04 -31.32
N ASP A 629 26.04 -54.05 -31.47
CA ASP A 629 26.95 -53.61 -30.42
C ASP A 629 26.23 -52.76 -29.37
N VAL A 630 25.29 -51.90 -29.80
CA VAL A 630 24.45 -51.10 -28.90
C VAL A 630 23.49 -52.00 -28.11
N ILE A 631 22.87 -52.97 -28.78
CA ILE A 631 22.03 -53.98 -28.14
C ILE A 631 22.87 -54.81 -27.16
N GLY A 632 24.09 -55.21 -27.56
CA GLY A 632 25.03 -55.94 -26.70
C GLY A 632 25.38 -55.16 -25.42
N ILE A 633 25.70 -53.87 -25.52
CA ILE A 633 26.00 -53.02 -24.37
C ILE A 633 24.79 -52.90 -23.44
N LEU A 634 23.59 -52.72 -23.98
CA LEU A 634 22.36 -52.67 -23.18
C LEU A 634 22.08 -53.99 -22.45
N PHE A 635 22.34 -55.14 -23.09
CA PHE A 635 22.22 -56.45 -22.43
C PHE A 635 23.24 -56.63 -21.31
N ILE A 636 24.49 -56.17 -21.50
CA ILE A 636 25.55 -56.25 -20.47
C ILE A 636 25.19 -55.36 -19.27
N LEU A 637 24.79 -54.11 -19.52
CA LEU A 637 24.39 -53.18 -18.45
C LEU A 637 23.12 -53.66 -17.72
N GLY A 638 22.15 -54.20 -18.45
CA GLY A 638 20.96 -54.82 -17.88
C GLY A 638 21.28 -56.03 -17.00
N GLY A 639 22.20 -56.89 -17.44
CA GLY A 639 22.68 -58.04 -16.68
C GLY A 639 23.39 -57.63 -15.39
N LEU A 640 24.31 -56.66 -15.47
CA LEU A 640 25.00 -56.12 -14.30
C LEU A 640 24.04 -55.47 -13.29
N GLY A 641 23.06 -54.71 -13.77
CA GLY A 641 22.01 -54.12 -12.93
C GLY A 641 21.16 -55.16 -12.21
N PHE A 642 20.78 -56.24 -12.91
CA PHE A 642 20.02 -57.34 -12.32
C PHE A 642 20.79 -58.08 -11.22
N VAL A 643 22.08 -58.37 -11.45
CA VAL A 643 22.94 -59.01 -10.44
C VAL A 643 23.12 -58.10 -9.21
N GLY A 644 23.32 -56.80 -9.42
CA GLY A 644 23.42 -55.82 -8.33
C GLY A 644 22.13 -55.75 -7.51
N LEU A 645 20.98 -55.69 -8.16
CA LEU A 645 19.67 -55.68 -7.51
C LEU A 645 19.43 -56.98 -6.74
N HIS A 646 19.77 -58.14 -7.32
CA HIS A 646 19.62 -59.44 -6.66
C HIS A 646 20.50 -59.55 -5.40
N ALA A 647 21.75 -59.08 -5.47
CA ALA A 647 22.67 -59.05 -4.33
C ALA A 647 22.16 -58.11 -3.22
N PHE A 648 21.70 -56.91 -3.59
CA PHE A 648 21.13 -55.95 -2.66
C PHE A 648 19.89 -56.52 -1.95
N LEU A 649 18.96 -57.13 -2.70
CA LEU A 649 17.77 -57.77 -2.13
C LEU A 649 18.13 -58.93 -1.20
N ARG A 650 19.16 -59.73 -1.53
CA ARG A 650 19.67 -60.76 -0.61
C ARG A 650 20.16 -60.13 0.69
N ILE A 651 20.99 -59.08 0.63
CA ILE A 651 21.55 -58.42 1.82
C ILE A 651 20.44 -57.80 2.67
N ALA A 652 19.51 -57.06 2.05
CA ALA A 652 18.41 -56.40 2.73
C ALA A 652 17.47 -57.40 3.44
N THR A 653 17.31 -58.61 2.88
CA THR A 653 16.42 -59.64 3.43
C THR A 653 17.09 -60.60 4.43
N ILE A 654 18.40 -60.47 4.70
CA ILE A 654 19.11 -61.31 5.71
C ILE A 654 18.47 -61.19 7.10
N LYS A 655 18.10 -59.98 7.53
CA LYS A 655 17.43 -59.77 8.83
C LYS A 655 16.03 -60.41 8.88
N LEU A 656 15.31 -60.43 7.76
CA LEU A 656 14.00 -61.06 7.63
C LEU A 656 14.10 -62.60 7.57
N ARG A 657 15.14 -63.15 6.93
CA ARG A 657 15.39 -64.60 6.90
C ARG A 657 15.85 -65.15 8.25
N LYS A 658 16.67 -64.41 9.03
CA LYS A 658 17.07 -64.83 10.39
C LYS A 658 15.91 -64.87 11.39
N ARG A 659 14.85 -64.06 11.21
CA ARG A 659 13.65 -64.06 12.05
C ARG A 659 12.66 -65.20 11.77
N ARG A 660 12.87 -66.01 10.73
CA ARG A 660 12.04 -67.20 10.42
C ARG A 660 12.65 -68.52 10.91
N HIS A 661 13.88 -68.49 11.43
CA HIS A 661 14.62 -69.68 11.89
C HIS A 661 14.91 -69.72 13.40
N ASN A 662 14.46 -68.70 14.14
CA ASN A 662 14.24 -68.71 15.58
C ASN A 662 12.76 -68.44 15.82
#